data_AF-A0A1Q8QMN9-F1
#
_entry.id   AF-A0A1Q8QMN9-F1
#
_cell.length_a   1.000
_cell.length_b   1.000
_cell.length_c   1.000
_cell.angle_alpha   90.00
_cell.angle_beta   90.00
_cell.angle_gamma   90.00
#
_symmetry.space_group_name_H-M   'P 1'
#
loop_
_entity.id
_entity.type
_entity.pdbx_description
1 polymer ?
#
loop_
_entity_poly.entity_id
_entity_poly.type
_entity_poly.pdbx_seq_one_letter_code
_entity_poly.pdbx_strand_id
1 'polypeptide(L)'
;MKQTPLHFRPIRRRTAWLLLAAAVLCLAVAMPRHGQAADPALAAVRQPDEAVKTPPKPAPVQDGRELRVVLKKSAPSEGTPRVGGAASFEARIFRGETDVTGSDYECRWQADAGAKFLEAAGPCTNTAVFMRPGRQRVWVEVVPKSGPSAGLAAVSDPVVLEISQPSFGLAASPAAPLVGEETTVVIRDFPVHDGVEFRWDPLPAHAKLVRVGERSLTYYPTEAKTVAVKVAAVAANTGKSGGALGSAKADIPSRHYAITVDNRGLAEAPATVWRDGEGPVAAEGVAVGQRVGLRAAVAPTPPDQPLAYAWGLCPGARAAGGGDTREIAASRRETGPCPVSVEVRDNRGLLLGRGQGEFTVAVSQADLDAAAERAREVDRLVRESATAWAEGDPVRAAAAAGQAVRLSPKDPATVAALDRVVRDKGRLDDHLARAGAALAADDFDETTAMLDAAAKINPKALAIATARQAMEARKDVLGRIGRLLAQARDKWNAGEVEGALGLAGKALELDPAHAAAKSERERLVAARDRLIAALKESAGYLTAKRFDSAAKALDEARAISPRFGAVAELEAAIAARKKRAWSLDERLARARDQWNAGDADAALATVSEAAALDPEHQGAAQARKNLALARDKLARAEERAEAALAEGKLDEARAALAEAAKVNPRHGRIAELQDAATHRAGRDQRLAALAAEAARRNAAGDLDGALLAINDMLALVPNDPAIMAHRAKLARARDAVADALARTRDFLAGRRFDLALAALAEAEKINAKLPVVAEWRQKVQAEKSRSETDLTATLAQAGSLADTREFDAARRLLDAARETGPLPPALAAKAKELERRIDAGRARHEDAKREQTNRGKSAAPADADRAGRCEALGRQAGSKRDAGDHAGAIRDYQTLLTQCPDTCQAYNNVGTSLFSLGYAAESLPWFDEAVKCDPAQALFRDNAALTRKRLAAAQPPASDAQALCSAAFEKAENRRSGGDLAGAVEGYKAVVNRCPDFCAAYNNLGLTLHKQGNTPQSLPFFEQALRCNPRDNLFKENYELTVKRLRTAEKRP
;
A
#
# COMPACT_ATOMS: atom_id res chain seq x y z
N MET A 1 27.23 -32.50 -8.48
CA MET A 1 28.07 -33.72 -8.31
C MET A 1 27.56 -34.50 -7.10
N LYS A 2 27.79 -35.83 -7.05
CA LYS A 2 27.87 -36.70 -5.85
C LYS A 2 26.86 -36.40 -4.71
N GLN A 3 25.76 -37.14 -4.55
CA GLN A 3 25.73 -38.46 -3.89
C GLN A 3 26.62 -38.55 -2.63
N THR A 4 25.98 -38.55 -1.47
CA THR A 4 26.54 -38.97 -0.17
C THR A 4 26.06 -40.38 0.18
N PRO A 5 26.93 -41.31 0.60
CA PRO A 5 26.54 -42.68 0.94
C PRO A 5 25.93 -42.79 2.36
N LEU A 6 25.08 -43.80 2.58
CA LEU A 6 24.50 -44.09 3.89
C LEU A 6 25.50 -44.77 4.84
N HIS A 7 25.30 -44.56 6.14
CA HIS A 7 25.98 -45.33 7.18
C HIS A 7 25.48 -46.78 7.28
N PHE A 8 26.41 -47.71 7.55
CA PHE A 8 26.13 -48.97 8.21
C PHE A 8 27.03 -49.09 9.45
N ARG A 9 26.43 -49.33 10.63
CA ARG A 9 27.13 -49.81 11.84
C ARG A 9 26.16 -50.67 12.67
N PRO A 10 26.49 -51.93 12.99
CA PRO A 10 25.58 -52.82 13.69
C PRO A 10 25.67 -52.73 15.21
N ILE A 11 24.50 -52.79 15.85
CA ILE A 11 24.16 -53.66 16.99
C ILE A 11 25.25 -53.85 18.08
N ARG A 12 25.01 -53.29 19.29
CA ARG A 12 24.73 -54.12 20.48
C ARG A 12 24.03 -53.37 21.63
N ARG A 13 22.92 -53.98 22.08
CA ARG A 13 22.26 -53.84 23.40
C ARG A 13 23.10 -54.61 24.45
N ARG A 14 22.98 -54.48 25.77
CA ARG A 14 22.23 -53.59 26.71
C ARG A 14 22.84 -53.77 28.13
N THR A 15 22.34 -53.01 29.12
CA THR A 15 22.26 -53.29 30.59
C THR A 15 23.15 -54.41 31.17
N ALA A 16 24.07 -54.12 32.08
CA ALA A 16 23.87 -53.63 33.46
C ALA A 16 23.46 -54.74 34.47
N TRP A 17 24.10 -54.66 35.64
CA TRP A 17 24.15 -55.62 36.74
C TRP A 17 22.79 -55.97 37.38
N LEU A 18 22.72 -57.16 38.00
CA LEU A 18 21.97 -57.40 39.23
C LEU A 18 22.49 -58.66 39.95
N LEU A 19 22.56 -58.62 41.28
CA LEU A 19 22.94 -59.73 42.16
C LEU A 19 22.00 -59.79 43.36
N LEU A 20 21.37 -60.94 43.59
CA LEU A 20 20.71 -61.41 44.83
C LEU A 20 20.77 -62.95 44.75
N ALA A 21 21.52 -63.68 45.59
CA ALA A 21 21.40 -63.87 47.04
C ALA A 21 20.45 -65.02 47.42
N ALA A 22 21.04 -66.14 47.86
CA ALA A 22 20.44 -67.19 48.69
C ALA A 22 21.59 -67.96 49.37
N ALA A 23 21.31 -68.64 50.50
CA ALA A 23 22.30 -69.38 51.29
C ALA A 23 22.01 -70.89 51.33
N VAL A 24 22.97 -71.71 51.77
CA VAL A 24 22.81 -72.80 52.78
C VAL A 24 24.17 -73.46 53.10
N LEU A 25 24.22 -74.10 54.27
CA LEU A 25 25.35 -74.76 54.95
C LEU A 25 26.09 -75.84 54.13
N CYS A 26 27.39 -76.04 54.41
CA CYS A 26 27.88 -77.25 55.10
C CYS A 26 29.34 -77.15 55.62
N LEU A 27 29.74 -78.12 56.47
CA LEU A 27 30.91 -78.06 57.37
C LEU A 27 32.25 -78.56 56.78
N ALA A 28 33.34 -78.17 57.49
CA ALA A 28 34.56 -78.96 57.78
C ALA A 28 35.60 -79.21 56.64
N VAL A 29 36.91 -79.36 56.90
CA VAL A 29 37.76 -79.12 58.10
C VAL A 29 39.18 -78.77 57.63
N ALA A 30 40.02 -78.15 58.48
CA ALA A 30 41.40 -77.72 58.12
C ALA A 30 42.51 -78.63 58.72
N MET A 31 43.67 -78.72 58.05
CA MET A 31 45.06 -78.65 58.62
C MET A 31 46.18 -79.14 57.69
N PRO A 32 47.37 -78.53 57.77
CA PRO A 32 48.69 -79.22 57.80
C PRO A 32 49.67 -78.62 58.86
N ARG A 33 50.79 -79.23 59.32
CA ARG A 33 51.40 -80.59 59.27
C ARG A 33 52.54 -80.74 60.33
N HIS A 34 52.69 -81.94 60.93
CA HIS A 34 53.88 -82.62 61.54
C HIS A 34 54.89 -81.98 62.58
N GLY A 35 55.27 -82.77 63.62
CA GLY A 35 56.51 -82.62 64.43
C GLY A 35 56.63 -83.52 65.71
N GLN A 36 57.72 -84.30 65.86
CA GLN A 36 58.12 -85.37 66.86
C GLN A 36 58.44 -84.90 68.33
N ALA A 37 58.76 -85.69 69.41
CA ALA A 37 58.56 -87.09 69.90
C ALA A 37 59.18 -87.37 71.35
N ALA A 38 58.78 -88.46 72.07
CA ALA A 38 59.46 -89.24 73.19
C ALA A 38 59.67 -88.69 74.66
N ASP A 39 59.94 -89.47 75.77
CA ASP A 39 59.54 -90.85 76.23
C ASP A 39 59.61 -91.20 77.81
N PRO A 40 60.59 -91.92 78.47
CA PRO A 40 60.27 -93.09 79.38
C PRO A 40 60.96 -93.36 80.81
N ALA A 41 60.24 -94.11 81.70
CA ALA A 41 60.59 -95.33 82.53
C ALA A 41 61.31 -95.46 83.96
N LEU A 42 60.83 -96.46 84.78
CA LEU A 42 61.48 -97.56 85.61
C LEU A 42 62.03 -97.54 87.11
N ALA A 43 61.99 -98.75 87.76
CA ALA A 43 62.86 -99.38 88.84
C ALA A 43 62.46 -99.50 90.38
N ALA A 44 63.15 -100.37 91.19
CA ALA A 44 62.89 -100.81 92.61
C ALA A 44 64.08 -101.58 93.34
N VAL A 45 63.92 -102.21 94.56
CA VAL A 45 64.60 -103.47 95.15
C VAL A 45 65.11 -103.55 96.68
N ARG A 46 64.72 -104.64 97.44
CA ARG A 46 65.24 -105.61 98.54
C ARG A 46 66.18 -105.43 99.82
N GLN A 47 66.03 -106.42 100.78
CA GLN A 47 66.94 -107.16 101.77
C GLN A 47 67.13 -106.67 103.27
N PRO A 48 67.59 -107.45 104.33
CA PRO A 48 67.99 -108.88 104.59
C PRO A 48 67.41 -109.61 105.91
N ASP A 49 68.08 -110.61 106.59
CA ASP A 49 67.65 -111.41 107.82
C ASP A 49 68.81 -112.10 108.67
N GLU A 50 68.60 -112.73 109.87
CA GLU A 50 69.60 -113.40 110.82
C GLU A 50 69.14 -114.74 111.57
N ALA A 51 69.87 -115.30 112.59
CA ALA A 51 69.94 -116.77 112.92
C ALA A 51 69.40 -117.35 114.29
N VAL A 52 69.20 -118.70 114.44
CA VAL A 52 68.52 -119.38 115.60
C VAL A 52 68.92 -120.87 115.96
N LYS A 53 68.45 -121.41 117.11
CA LYS A 53 68.83 -122.67 117.90
C LYS A 53 68.37 -124.08 117.39
N THR A 54 68.66 -125.17 118.13
CA THR A 54 68.25 -126.59 117.89
C THR A 54 67.88 -127.40 119.17
N PRO A 55 67.17 -128.57 119.09
CA PRO A 55 66.63 -129.34 120.24
C PRO A 55 67.47 -130.57 120.72
N PRO A 56 67.17 -131.17 121.91
CA PRO A 56 67.89 -132.30 122.52
C PRO A 56 67.35 -133.70 122.18
N LYS A 57 68.02 -134.78 122.64
CA LYS A 57 67.75 -136.19 122.29
C LYS A 57 67.66 -137.11 123.55
N PRO A 58 66.71 -138.08 123.63
CA PRO A 58 66.48 -138.92 124.82
C PRO A 58 67.40 -140.16 124.93
N ALA A 59 67.27 -140.90 126.04
CA ALA A 59 68.10 -142.05 126.45
C ALA A 59 67.28 -143.38 126.52
N PRO A 60 67.93 -144.56 126.37
CA PRO A 60 67.22 -145.84 126.24
C PRO A 60 66.63 -146.38 127.54
N VAL A 61 65.49 -147.10 127.44
CA VAL A 61 64.70 -147.66 128.54
C VAL A 61 64.66 -149.19 128.45
N GLN A 62 64.74 -149.89 129.58
CA GLN A 62 64.94 -151.35 129.63
C GLN A 62 63.72 -152.23 129.33
N ASP A 63 62.51 -151.69 129.17
CA ASP A 63 61.26 -152.46 129.12
C ASP A 63 60.46 -152.34 127.79
N GLY A 64 61.19 -152.17 126.67
CA GLY A 64 60.71 -152.53 125.33
C GLY A 64 59.53 -151.75 124.73
N ARG A 65 59.17 -150.56 125.23
CA ARG A 65 58.07 -149.73 124.69
C ARG A 65 58.47 -148.25 124.54
N GLU A 66 58.54 -147.78 123.29
CA GLU A 66 58.95 -146.41 122.93
C GLU A 66 57.74 -145.52 122.55
N LEU A 67 57.95 -144.19 122.46
CA LEU A 67 56.91 -143.18 122.23
C LEU A 67 57.23 -142.32 121.00
N ARG A 68 56.20 -141.95 120.22
CA ARG A 68 56.30 -141.05 119.05
C ARG A 68 55.42 -139.81 119.24
N VAL A 69 55.91 -138.64 118.84
CA VAL A 69 55.15 -137.38 118.85
C VAL A 69 55.03 -136.82 117.45
N VAL A 70 53.85 -136.30 117.08
CA VAL A 70 53.57 -135.68 115.78
C VAL A 70 53.02 -134.27 116.01
N LEU A 71 53.57 -133.27 115.32
CA LEU A 71 53.19 -131.84 115.42
C LEU A 71 52.71 -131.32 114.05
N LYS A 72 51.68 -130.47 114.04
CA LYS A 72 51.11 -129.86 112.82
C LYS A 72 50.65 -128.42 113.05
N LYS A 73 50.79 -127.54 112.04
CA LYS A 73 50.11 -126.22 112.00
C LYS A 73 48.62 -126.41 111.65
N SER A 74 47.72 -125.88 112.46
CA SER A 74 46.26 -125.98 112.29
C SER A 74 45.63 -124.77 111.60
N ALA A 75 46.14 -123.54 111.80
CA ALA A 75 45.59 -122.32 111.16
C ALA A 75 46.65 -121.20 110.98
N PRO A 76 46.44 -120.26 110.03
CA PRO A 76 45.63 -120.43 108.83
C PRO A 76 46.23 -121.54 107.95
N SER A 77 45.40 -122.24 107.16
CA SER A 77 45.86 -123.36 106.31
C SER A 77 46.86 -122.88 105.24
N GLU A 78 46.53 -121.80 104.55
CA GLU A 78 47.35 -121.17 103.50
C GLU A 78 47.80 -119.76 103.88
N GLY A 79 48.78 -119.23 103.14
CA GLY A 79 49.33 -117.89 103.32
C GLY A 79 50.39 -117.75 104.41
N THR A 80 51.19 -116.70 104.30
CA THR A 80 52.18 -116.25 105.28
C THR A 80 51.64 -115.04 106.06
N PRO A 81 51.80 -114.99 107.40
CA PRO A 81 51.45 -113.79 108.18
C PRO A 81 52.19 -112.54 107.70
N ARG A 82 51.69 -111.35 108.02
CA ARG A 82 52.49 -110.11 107.95
C ARG A 82 52.98 -109.75 109.35
N VAL A 83 53.83 -108.72 109.50
CA VAL A 83 54.29 -108.25 110.81
C VAL A 83 53.07 -107.91 111.68
N GLY A 84 52.88 -108.64 112.79
CA GLY A 84 51.68 -108.55 113.64
C GLY A 84 50.62 -109.65 113.44
N GLY A 85 50.85 -110.63 112.56
CA GLY A 85 49.94 -111.78 112.34
C GLY A 85 50.25 -113.03 113.20
N ALA A 86 49.36 -114.03 113.16
CA ALA A 86 49.40 -115.22 114.03
C ALA A 86 49.16 -116.55 113.30
N ALA A 87 49.54 -117.68 113.93
CA ALA A 87 49.30 -119.05 113.46
C ALA A 87 49.18 -120.08 114.59
N SER A 88 48.36 -121.12 114.42
CA SER A 88 47.98 -122.14 115.42
C SER A 88 48.55 -123.52 115.13
N PHE A 89 48.71 -124.36 116.17
CA PHE A 89 49.39 -125.65 116.13
C PHE A 89 48.75 -126.71 117.08
N GLU A 90 48.90 -127.99 116.73
CA GLU A 90 48.40 -129.17 117.46
C GLU A 90 49.46 -130.30 117.47
N ALA A 91 49.64 -130.97 118.60
CA ALA A 91 50.52 -132.14 118.73
C ALA A 91 49.80 -133.37 119.34
N ARG A 92 50.25 -134.59 118.99
CA ARG A 92 49.72 -135.88 119.51
C ARG A 92 50.83 -136.88 119.82
N ILE A 93 50.57 -137.77 120.78
CA ILE A 93 51.52 -138.69 121.42
C ILE A 93 51.03 -140.13 121.23
N PHE A 94 51.87 -141.00 120.70
CA PHE A 94 51.55 -142.41 120.42
C PHE A 94 52.49 -143.37 121.15
N ARG A 95 51.94 -144.46 121.69
CA ARG A 95 52.67 -145.59 122.30
C ARG A 95 52.42 -146.83 121.43
N GLY A 96 53.33 -147.09 120.49
CA GLY A 96 53.02 -147.94 119.34
C GLY A 96 52.01 -147.27 118.40
N GLU A 97 51.00 -148.01 117.95
CA GLU A 97 49.87 -147.47 117.16
C GLU A 97 48.84 -146.71 118.04
N THR A 98 48.82 -146.94 119.35
CA THR A 98 47.80 -146.40 120.26
C THR A 98 48.09 -144.93 120.58
N ASP A 99 47.14 -144.03 120.29
CA ASP A 99 47.16 -142.64 120.77
C ASP A 99 46.98 -142.62 122.30
N VAL A 100 47.93 -141.99 123.00
CA VAL A 100 47.97 -141.84 124.47
C VAL A 100 48.00 -140.36 124.88
N THR A 101 47.57 -139.47 123.97
CA THR A 101 47.55 -138.02 124.20
C THR A 101 46.62 -137.67 125.36
N GLY A 102 47.19 -137.11 126.43
CA GLY A 102 46.44 -136.52 127.53
C GLY A 102 46.17 -137.42 128.74
N SER A 103 46.39 -138.74 128.68
CA SER A 103 46.29 -139.60 129.89
C SER A 103 47.53 -139.43 130.78
N ASP A 104 48.67 -140.00 130.36
CA ASP A 104 49.84 -140.20 131.21
C ASP A 104 50.91 -139.10 131.03
N TYR A 105 50.72 -138.21 130.04
CA TYR A 105 51.74 -137.28 129.51
C TYR A 105 51.26 -135.82 129.34
N GLU A 106 52.21 -134.88 129.34
CA GLU A 106 52.04 -133.43 129.16
C GLU A 106 52.90 -132.93 127.96
N CYS A 107 52.38 -131.97 127.17
CA CYS A 107 53.11 -131.29 126.08
C CYS A 107 53.60 -129.88 126.49
N ARG A 108 54.86 -129.55 126.18
CA ARG A 108 55.49 -128.24 126.41
C ARG A 108 55.92 -127.59 125.10
N TRP A 109 55.48 -126.35 124.85
CA TRP A 109 55.67 -125.64 123.58
C TRP A 109 56.94 -124.78 123.57
N GLN A 110 57.66 -124.79 122.45
CA GLN A 110 58.91 -124.05 122.23
C GLN A 110 58.90 -123.33 120.87
N ALA A 111 59.59 -122.19 120.76
CA ALA A 111 59.65 -121.39 119.53
C ALA A 111 60.91 -120.52 119.42
N ASP A 112 61.14 -120.00 118.21
CA ASP A 112 62.14 -118.96 117.94
C ASP A 112 61.70 -117.59 118.51
N ALA A 113 62.66 -116.73 118.88
CA ALA A 113 62.45 -115.56 119.74
C ALA A 113 61.64 -114.38 119.13
N GLY A 114 61.25 -114.44 117.85
CA GLY A 114 60.33 -113.49 117.22
C GLY A 114 58.86 -113.90 117.30
N ALA A 115 58.58 -115.11 117.81
CA ALA A 115 57.25 -115.66 118.03
C ALA A 115 56.91 -115.66 119.54
N LYS A 116 55.67 -115.30 119.89
CA LYS A 116 55.11 -115.48 121.24
C LYS A 116 53.87 -116.35 121.19
N PHE A 117 53.83 -117.39 122.03
CA PHE A 117 52.60 -118.18 122.23
C PHE A 117 51.55 -117.41 123.05
N LEU A 118 50.30 -117.80 122.85
CA LEU A 118 49.16 -117.47 123.69
C LEU A 118 48.98 -118.56 124.77
N GLU A 119 47.90 -118.49 125.54
CA GLU A 119 47.55 -119.56 126.47
C GLU A 119 47.07 -120.82 125.70
N ALA A 120 47.40 -122.00 126.23
CA ALA A 120 47.14 -123.27 125.58
C ALA A 120 45.65 -123.65 125.63
N ALA A 121 45.09 -124.10 124.50
CA ALA A 121 43.66 -124.34 124.33
C ALA A 121 43.23 -125.80 124.60
N GLY A 122 44.13 -126.62 125.14
CA GLY A 122 43.94 -128.06 125.34
C GLY A 122 45.26 -128.77 125.67
N PRO A 123 45.24 -130.08 125.93
CA PRO A 123 46.40 -130.80 126.48
C PRO A 123 47.66 -130.76 125.61
N CYS A 124 47.53 -130.54 124.30
CA CYS A 124 48.64 -130.40 123.34
C CYS A 124 48.30 -129.44 122.17
N THR A 125 47.76 -128.23 122.43
CA THR A 125 47.42 -127.22 121.40
C THR A 125 47.78 -125.77 121.80
N ASN A 126 48.34 -124.97 120.89
CA ASN A 126 48.65 -123.55 121.13
C ASN A 126 48.75 -122.69 119.82
N THR A 127 48.77 -121.37 119.93
CA THR A 127 48.85 -120.36 118.85
C THR A 127 49.98 -119.37 119.11
N ALA A 128 50.75 -118.99 118.08
CA ALA A 128 51.84 -118.03 118.16
C ALA A 128 51.61 -116.77 117.29
N VAL A 129 52.11 -115.62 117.76
CA VAL A 129 52.06 -114.30 117.08
C VAL A 129 53.47 -113.86 116.69
N PHE A 130 53.65 -113.33 115.47
CA PHE A 130 54.95 -113.01 114.88
C PHE A 130 55.16 -111.49 114.77
N MET A 131 56.14 -110.97 115.53
CA MET A 131 56.36 -109.53 115.69
C MET A 131 57.55 -108.97 114.89
N ARG A 132 58.16 -109.77 114.01
CA ARG A 132 59.31 -109.39 113.17
C ARG A 132 59.19 -109.98 111.75
N PRO A 133 59.70 -109.31 110.71
CA PRO A 133 59.98 -109.96 109.42
C PRO A 133 61.09 -111.01 109.57
N GLY A 134 61.11 -112.01 108.67
CA GLY A 134 62.12 -113.07 108.63
C GLY A 134 61.56 -114.46 108.96
N ARG A 135 62.46 -115.46 109.04
CA ARG A 135 62.10 -116.86 109.34
C ARG A 135 61.90 -117.12 110.83
N GLN A 136 60.90 -117.95 111.19
CA GLN A 136 60.59 -118.34 112.57
C GLN A 136 60.13 -119.81 112.68
N ARG A 137 60.42 -120.49 113.80
CA ARG A 137 60.10 -121.92 114.03
C ARG A 137 59.38 -122.22 115.35
N VAL A 138 58.73 -123.40 115.43
CA VAL A 138 57.92 -123.92 116.56
C VAL A 138 58.09 -125.43 116.73
N TRP A 139 58.25 -125.96 117.96
CA TRP A 139 58.25 -127.41 118.30
C TRP A 139 57.62 -127.73 119.67
N VAL A 140 57.50 -129.03 120.00
CA VAL A 140 56.94 -129.53 121.27
C VAL A 140 57.84 -130.59 121.94
N GLU A 141 57.89 -130.57 123.27
CA GLU A 141 58.58 -131.52 124.16
C GLU A 141 57.55 -132.24 125.07
N VAL A 142 57.76 -133.52 125.40
CA VAL A 142 56.75 -134.36 126.09
C VAL A 142 57.32 -135.04 127.34
N VAL A 143 56.57 -135.00 128.46
CA VAL A 143 56.98 -135.52 129.78
C VAL A 143 55.85 -136.34 130.46
N PRO A 144 56.16 -137.32 131.36
CA PRO A 144 55.16 -138.08 132.11
C PRO A 144 54.61 -137.32 133.34
N LYS A 145 53.39 -137.64 133.76
CA LYS A 145 52.69 -136.92 134.86
C LYS A 145 52.98 -137.41 136.29
N SER A 146 53.34 -138.67 136.51
CA SER A 146 53.48 -139.21 137.89
C SER A 146 54.41 -140.42 138.01
N GLY A 147 55.42 -140.30 138.87
CA GLY A 147 56.35 -141.37 139.26
C GLY A 147 57.63 -140.78 139.87
N PRO A 148 58.34 -141.49 140.77
CA PRO A 148 59.58 -140.99 141.34
C PRO A 148 60.70 -141.01 140.27
N SER A 149 61.15 -139.82 139.85
CA SER A 149 62.19 -139.59 138.83
C SER A 149 61.97 -140.28 137.47
N ALA A 150 61.22 -139.63 136.58
CA ALA A 150 61.20 -139.92 135.14
C ALA A 150 61.45 -138.64 134.33
N GLY A 151 62.27 -138.73 133.29
CA GLY A 151 62.73 -137.59 132.49
C GLY A 151 61.89 -137.29 131.24
N LEU A 152 62.50 -136.56 130.29
CA LEU A 152 61.95 -136.27 128.97
C LEU A 152 61.57 -137.57 128.24
N ALA A 153 60.30 -137.68 127.84
CA ALA A 153 59.75 -138.90 127.26
C ALA A 153 59.82 -138.92 125.72
N ALA A 154 59.61 -137.77 125.06
CA ALA A 154 59.76 -137.60 123.61
C ALA A 154 59.83 -136.11 123.21
N VAL A 155 60.15 -135.82 121.95
CA VAL A 155 60.20 -134.47 121.34
C VAL A 155 59.64 -134.56 119.91
N SER A 156 59.03 -133.49 119.39
CA SER A 156 58.59 -133.39 117.99
C SER A 156 59.62 -132.69 117.08
N ASP A 157 59.55 -132.95 115.77
CA ASP A 157 60.20 -132.11 114.77
C ASP A 157 59.60 -130.68 114.73
N PRO A 158 60.37 -129.65 114.31
CA PRO A 158 59.92 -128.26 114.23
C PRO A 158 59.25 -127.85 112.90
N VAL A 159 58.34 -126.86 112.96
CA VAL A 159 57.64 -126.20 111.83
C VAL A 159 58.20 -124.78 111.57
N VAL A 160 58.10 -124.20 110.35
CA VAL A 160 58.81 -122.94 109.90
C VAL A 160 57.90 -121.94 109.10
N LEU A 161 58.05 -120.59 109.21
CA LEU A 161 57.16 -119.52 108.63
C LEU A 161 57.86 -118.15 108.20
N GLU A 162 57.20 -117.20 107.45
CA GLU A 162 57.76 -115.99 106.72
C GLU A 162 56.75 -114.73 106.49
N ILE A 163 57.08 -113.51 105.90
CA ILE A 163 56.40 -112.12 106.08
C ILE A 163 56.33 -111.02 104.86
N SER A 164 55.53 -109.87 104.83
CA SER A 164 55.42 -108.74 103.74
C SER A 164 54.74 -107.27 103.99
N GLN A 165 54.66 -106.24 103.03
CA GLN A 165 54.46 -104.68 103.16
C GLN A 165 53.62 -103.76 102.05
N PRO A 166 53.52 -102.34 102.05
CA PRO A 166 52.60 -101.34 101.26
C PRO A 166 53.08 -99.89 100.64
N SER A 167 52.23 -98.94 100.04
CA SER A 167 52.54 -97.51 99.43
C SER A 167 51.38 -96.41 99.07
N PHE A 168 51.59 -95.16 98.44
CA PHE A 168 50.59 -93.99 98.09
C PHE A 168 50.88 -92.86 96.93
N GLY A 169 50.04 -91.78 96.61
CA GLY A 169 50.17 -90.72 95.48
C GLY A 169 49.55 -89.21 95.46
N LEU A 170 49.48 -88.41 94.31
CA LEU A 170 49.15 -86.90 94.10
C LEU A 170 48.35 -86.43 92.78
N ALA A 171 47.75 -85.19 92.67
CA ALA A 171 47.12 -84.57 91.42
C ALA A 171 46.85 -83.00 91.40
N ALA A 172 46.49 -82.33 90.26
CA ALA A 172 46.28 -80.85 90.12
C ALA A 172 45.15 -80.32 89.15
N SER A 173 44.67 -79.07 89.30
CA SER A 173 43.64 -78.40 88.45
C SER A 173 43.57 -76.84 88.56
N PRO A 174 43.36 -76.07 87.46
CA PRO A 174 43.50 -76.49 86.06
C PRO A 174 44.92 -76.95 85.75
N ALA A 175 45.07 -77.80 84.73
CA ALA A 175 46.34 -78.46 84.45
C ALA A 175 47.36 -77.61 83.66
N ALA A 176 46.96 -76.43 83.14
CA ALA A 176 47.83 -75.57 82.32
C ALA A 176 47.38 -74.08 82.33
N PRO A 177 47.41 -73.41 83.50
CA PRO A 177 46.91 -72.04 83.69
C PRO A 177 47.52 -70.97 82.78
N LEU A 178 46.78 -69.88 82.57
CA LEU A 178 47.29 -68.62 82.03
C LEU A 178 48.08 -67.83 83.09
N VAL A 179 48.92 -66.89 82.65
CA VAL A 179 49.57 -65.91 83.54
C VAL A 179 48.48 -65.17 84.35
N GLY A 180 48.57 -65.26 85.68
CA GLY A 180 47.60 -64.69 86.62
C GLY A 180 46.45 -65.62 87.06
N GLU A 181 46.30 -66.82 86.47
CA GLU A 181 45.20 -67.76 86.77
C GLU A 181 45.52 -68.71 87.94
N GLU A 182 44.60 -68.87 88.90
CA GLU A 182 44.80 -69.76 90.05
C GLU A 182 44.73 -71.25 89.71
N THR A 183 45.51 -72.07 90.42
CA THR A 183 45.63 -73.52 90.26
C THR A 183 45.84 -74.21 91.60
N THR A 184 45.11 -75.32 91.83
CA THR A 184 45.11 -76.10 93.08
C THR A 184 45.60 -77.54 92.86
N VAL A 185 46.37 -78.05 93.81
CA VAL A 185 47.01 -79.38 93.86
C VAL A 185 46.51 -80.15 95.09
N VAL A 186 46.34 -81.48 95.02
CA VAL A 186 45.70 -82.33 96.06
C VAL A 186 46.31 -83.74 96.19
N ILE A 187 46.25 -84.34 97.39
CA ILE A 187 46.83 -85.68 97.73
C ILE A 187 45.80 -86.82 97.62
N ARG A 188 46.20 -87.97 97.06
CA ARG A 188 45.33 -89.15 96.84
C ARG A 188 45.88 -90.46 97.47
N ASP A 189 44.97 -91.41 97.64
CA ASP A 189 45.25 -92.86 97.79
C ASP A 189 46.18 -93.29 98.94
N PHE A 190 45.79 -93.03 100.19
CA PHE A 190 46.53 -93.41 101.41
C PHE A 190 45.68 -94.26 102.38
N PRO A 191 46.17 -95.39 102.93
CA PRO A 191 45.41 -96.27 103.81
C PRO A 191 45.27 -95.73 105.25
N VAL A 192 44.14 -96.00 105.91
CA VAL A 192 43.70 -95.28 107.12
C VAL A 192 44.22 -95.89 108.43
N HIS A 193 45.08 -95.15 109.13
CA HIS A 193 45.33 -95.24 110.57
C HIS A 193 45.44 -93.81 111.13
N ASP A 194 45.00 -93.58 112.36
CA ASP A 194 45.13 -92.27 113.02
C ASP A 194 46.61 -91.95 113.33
N GLY A 195 47.01 -90.69 113.15
CA GLY A 195 48.35 -90.19 113.51
C GLY A 195 49.35 -90.06 112.34
N VAL A 196 48.99 -89.36 111.27
CA VAL A 196 49.88 -89.06 110.12
C VAL A 196 49.85 -87.57 109.76
N GLU A 197 51.01 -86.95 109.54
CA GLU A 197 51.17 -85.54 109.14
C GLU A 197 51.68 -85.44 107.68
N PHE A 198 51.17 -84.48 106.90
CA PHE A 198 51.63 -84.18 105.53
C PHE A 198 52.41 -82.86 105.46
N ARG A 199 53.53 -82.84 104.71
CA ARG A 199 54.40 -81.67 104.54
C ARG A 199 54.68 -81.36 103.07
N TRP A 200 54.49 -80.11 102.66
CA TRP A 200 54.67 -79.63 101.28
C TRP A 200 56.00 -78.87 101.07
N ASP A 201 56.62 -79.03 99.91
CA ASP A 201 57.81 -78.23 99.51
C ASP A 201 57.40 -76.79 99.08
N PRO A 202 58.29 -75.78 99.25
CA PRO A 202 58.07 -74.43 98.72
C PRO A 202 57.97 -74.35 97.19
N LEU A 203 57.22 -73.37 96.69
CA LEU A 203 57.04 -73.11 95.25
C LEU A 203 58.20 -72.33 94.61
N PRO A 204 58.44 -72.47 93.30
CA PRO A 204 59.41 -71.67 92.56
C PRO A 204 58.96 -70.20 92.40
N ALA A 205 59.92 -69.29 92.18
CA ALA A 205 59.71 -67.84 92.24
C ALA A 205 58.66 -67.27 91.26
N HIS A 206 58.46 -67.91 90.10
CA HIS A 206 57.45 -67.55 89.09
C HIS A 206 56.05 -68.12 89.39
N ALA A 207 55.84 -68.68 90.58
CA ALA A 207 54.55 -69.10 91.11
C ALA A 207 54.30 -68.42 92.48
N LYS A 208 53.15 -67.74 92.62
CA LYS A 208 52.75 -67.11 93.86
C LYS A 208 51.76 -68.00 94.60
N LEU A 209 52.18 -68.50 95.76
CA LEU A 209 51.33 -69.25 96.68
C LEU A 209 50.14 -68.40 97.13
N VAL A 210 48.94 -68.99 97.07
CA VAL A 210 47.68 -68.39 97.55
C VAL A 210 47.29 -68.99 98.90
N ARG A 211 47.35 -70.33 99.04
CA ARG A 211 47.03 -71.05 100.29
C ARG A 211 47.61 -72.46 100.31
N VAL A 212 47.73 -73.03 101.51
CA VAL A 212 47.98 -74.46 101.75
C VAL A 212 46.90 -74.98 102.70
N GLY A 213 46.44 -76.20 102.47
CA GLY A 213 45.55 -76.95 103.35
C GLY A 213 46.11 -78.34 103.63
N GLU A 214 45.50 -79.04 104.60
CA GLU A 214 45.94 -80.35 105.10
C GLU A 214 46.27 -81.38 104.00
N ARG A 215 45.49 -81.36 102.90
CA ARG A 215 45.67 -82.23 101.74
C ARG A 215 45.72 -81.47 100.41
N SER A 216 46.01 -80.17 100.42
CA SER A 216 45.98 -79.34 99.20
C SER A 216 46.90 -78.11 99.22
N LEU A 217 47.17 -77.53 98.04
CA LEU A 217 47.96 -76.31 97.85
C LEU A 217 47.43 -75.52 96.65
N THR A 218 47.27 -74.19 96.74
CA THR A 218 46.81 -73.31 95.64
C THR A 218 47.83 -72.21 95.34
N TYR A 219 48.06 -71.89 94.07
CA TYR A 219 48.98 -70.84 93.59
C TYR A 219 48.50 -70.24 92.25
N TYR A 220 49.11 -69.14 91.78
CA TYR A 220 49.00 -68.68 90.37
C TYR A 220 50.39 -68.42 89.74
N PRO A 221 50.58 -68.58 88.42
CA PRO A 221 51.85 -68.30 87.75
C PRO A 221 51.96 -66.82 87.38
N THR A 222 53.13 -66.22 87.58
CA THR A 222 53.42 -64.82 87.18
C THR A 222 54.10 -64.70 85.82
N GLU A 223 54.53 -65.83 85.25
CA GLU A 223 55.16 -65.94 83.94
C GLU A 223 54.71 -67.25 83.29
N ALA A 224 54.74 -67.34 81.96
CA ALA A 224 54.43 -68.57 81.20
C ALA A 224 55.58 -69.62 81.32
N LYS A 225 55.70 -70.22 82.51
CA LYS A 225 56.74 -71.18 82.93
C LYS A 225 56.15 -72.32 83.77
N THR A 226 56.84 -73.47 83.79
CA THR A 226 56.40 -74.68 84.51
C THR A 226 56.69 -74.62 86.01
N VAL A 227 55.74 -75.06 86.84
CA VAL A 227 55.75 -75.00 88.30
C VAL A 227 55.79 -76.42 88.87
N ALA A 228 56.64 -76.68 89.86
CA ALA A 228 56.82 -78.00 90.48
C ALA A 228 56.28 -78.02 91.92
N VAL A 229 55.65 -79.13 92.34
CA VAL A 229 55.03 -79.29 93.66
C VAL A 229 55.32 -80.70 94.21
N LYS A 230 55.59 -80.83 95.52
CA LYS A 230 55.89 -82.11 96.20
C LYS A 230 55.28 -82.17 97.60
N VAL A 231 55.11 -83.38 98.13
CA VAL A 231 54.60 -83.64 99.48
C VAL A 231 55.19 -84.92 100.10
N ALA A 232 55.32 -84.98 101.43
CA ALA A 232 55.76 -86.16 102.20
C ALA A 232 54.84 -86.46 103.41
N ALA A 233 54.82 -87.70 103.88
CA ALA A 233 53.99 -88.18 105.00
C ALA A 233 54.81 -88.92 106.08
N VAL A 234 54.51 -88.65 107.36
CA VAL A 234 55.25 -89.15 108.53
C VAL A 234 54.34 -89.62 109.66
N ALA A 235 54.79 -90.60 110.45
CA ALA A 235 54.04 -91.14 111.59
C ALA A 235 54.18 -90.27 112.86
N ALA A 236 53.06 -89.95 113.51
CA ALA A 236 53.03 -89.21 114.77
C ALA A 236 53.18 -90.16 115.97
N ASN A 237 54.20 -89.95 116.81
CA ASN A 237 54.23 -90.52 118.17
C ASN A 237 55.09 -89.70 119.13
N THR A 238 54.81 -89.80 120.43
CA THR A 238 55.44 -89.01 121.49
C THR A 238 56.88 -89.43 121.79
N GLY A 239 57.81 -88.47 121.77
CA GLY A 239 59.07 -88.54 122.53
C GLY A 239 60.31 -89.06 121.80
N LYS A 240 60.19 -89.92 120.80
CA LYS A 240 61.32 -90.34 119.92
C LYS A 240 60.87 -90.47 118.46
N SER A 241 61.77 -90.13 117.54
CA SER A 241 61.48 -89.94 116.10
C SER A 241 60.80 -91.15 115.44
N GLY A 242 59.57 -90.95 114.99
CA GLY A 242 58.83 -91.92 114.17
C GLY A 242 59.43 -92.07 112.77
N GLY A 243 59.32 -93.27 112.19
CA GLY A 243 59.75 -93.55 110.82
C GLY A 243 58.87 -92.88 109.75
N ALA A 244 59.45 -92.61 108.59
CA ALA A 244 58.73 -92.03 107.45
C ALA A 244 57.76 -93.04 106.80
N LEU A 245 56.66 -92.55 106.21
CA LEU A 245 55.61 -93.37 105.62
C LEU A 245 55.51 -93.25 104.08
N GLY A 246 56.01 -92.16 103.47
CA GLY A 246 56.16 -92.04 102.00
C GLY A 246 56.11 -90.59 101.48
N SER A 247 56.08 -90.40 100.14
CA SER A 247 56.13 -89.08 99.48
C SER A 247 55.69 -89.10 98.01
N ALA A 248 55.35 -87.94 97.42
CA ALA A 248 54.91 -87.77 96.03
C ALA A 248 55.28 -86.39 95.39
N LYS A 249 55.23 -86.28 94.04
CA LYS A 249 55.57 -85.08 93.23
C LYS A 249 54.62 -84.87 92.02
N ALA A 250 54.47 -83.62 91.56
CA ALA A 250 53.86 -83.24 90.26
C ALA A 250 54.52 -81.97 89.65
N ASP A 251 54.35 -81.75 88.33
CA ASP A 251 54.83 -80.56 87.58
C ASP A 251 53.73 -80.03 86.63
N ILE A 252 53.62 -78.70 86.47
CA ILE A 252 52.44 -78.02 85.90
C ILE A 252 52.84 -76.82 84.99
N PRO A 253 52.57 -76.81 83.66
CA PRO A 253 52.94 -75.72 82.74
C PRO A 253 51.99 -74.50 82.77
N SER A 254 52.39 -73.35 82.19
CA SER A 254 51.53 -72.15 82.08
C SER A 254 51.76 -71.30 80.81
N ARG A 255 50.84 -70.39 80.45
CA ARG A 255 50.75 -69.74 79.09
C ARG A 255 50.33 -68.26 79.09
N HIS A 256 50.60 -67.54 77.98
CA HIS A 256 50.16 -66.16 77.72
C HIS A 256 48.77 -66.08 77.04
N TYR A 257 48.19 -64.88 76.99
CA TYR A 257 46.97 -64.53 76.23
C TYR A 257 47.30 -64.22 74.75
N ALA A 258 46.33 -64.42 73.86
CA ALA A 258 46.43 -64.07 72.44
C ALA A 258 45.94 -62.63 72.20
N ILE A 259 46.70 -61.81 71.48
CA ILE A 259 46.41 -60.39 71.24
C ILE A 259 46.63 -60.03 69.77
N THR A 260 45.70 -59.29 69.16
CA THR A 260 45.76 -58.83 67.76
C THR A 260 45.47 -57.33 67.63
N VAL A 261 45.88 -56.74 66.51
CA VAL A 261 45.57 -55.35 66.13
C VAL A 261 44.60 -55.35 64.95
N ASP A 262 43.37 -54.88 65.17
CA ASP A 262 42.35 -54.76 64.13
C ASP A 262 42.40 -53.36 63.52
N ASN A 263 42.58 -53.26 62.20
CA ASN A 263 42.49 -51.99 61.47
C ASN A 263 41.02 -51.69 61.13
N ARG A 264 40.52 -50.51 61.54
CA ARG A 264 39.13 -50.07 61.40
C ARG A 264 38.88 -49.18 60.18
N GLY A 265 39.92 -48.86 59.40
CA GLY A 265 39.86 -47.89 58.30
C GLY A 265 39.94 -46.43 58.77
N LEU A 266 39.59 -45.49 57.87
CA LEU A 266 39.62 -44.05 58.15
C LEU A 266 38.62 -43.68 59.26
N ALA A 267 39.05 -42.82 60.18
CA ALA A 267 38.23 -42.22 61.23
C ALA A 267 37.56 -40.91 60.81
N GLU A 268 37.73 -40.49 59.55
CA GLU A 268 37.18 -39.27 58.95
C GLU A 268 36.96 -39.45 57.44
N ALA A 269 36.33 -38.47 56.78
CA ALA A 269 36.06 -38.55 55.35
C ALA A 269 37.37 -38.64 54.52
N PRO A 270 37.40 -39.38 53.40
CA PRO A 270 38.56 -39.43 52.52
C PRO A 270 38.98 -38.04 52.03
N ALA A 271 40.28 -37.80 51.91
CA ALA A 271 40.79 -36.55 51.34
C ALA A 271 40.39 -36.42 49.85
N THR A 272 40.33 -35.18 49.35
CA THR A 272 40.09 -34.93 47.93
C THR A 272 41.40 -34.79 47.17
N VAL A 273 41.54 -35.54 46.07
CA VAL A 273 42.66 -35.43 45.12
C VAL A 273 42.11 -35.07 43.74
N TRP A 274 43.00 -34.61 42.85
CA TRP A 274 42.64 -34.30 41.48
C TRP A 274 42.98 -35.44 40.55
N ARG A 275 42.06 -35.77 39.64
CA ARG A 275 42.27 -36.75 38.57
C ARG A 275 41.92 -36.09 37.25
N ASP A 276 42.91 -35.95 36.37
CA ASP A 276 42.75 -35.28 35.08
C ASP A 276 41.66 -35.98 34.24
N GLY A 277 40.76 -35.20 33.66
CA GLY A 277 39.57 -35.69 32.96
C GLY A 277 38.41 -36.14 33.86
N GLU A 278 38.56 -36.09 35.19
CA GLU A 278 37.47 -36.35 36.15
C GLU A 278 37.18 -35.14 37.05
N GLY A 279 38.21 -34.43 37.49
CA GLY A 279 38.13 -33.30 38.43
C GLY A 279 38.48 -33.72 39.87
N PRO A 280 37.86 -33.10 40.90
CA PRO A 280 38.06 -33.48 42.29
C PRO A 280 37.37 -34.81 42.62
N VAL A 281 38.12 -35.77 43.13
CA VAL A 281 37.63 -37.11 43.51
C VAL A 281 38.08 -37.49 44.91
N ALA A 282 37.31 -38.36 45.58
CA ALA A 282 37.71 -38.95 46.85
C ALA A 282 38.95 -39.84 46.65
N ALA A 283 39.95 -39.68 47.51
CA ALA A 283 41.21 -40.40 47.44
C ALA A 283 41.06 -41.89 47.80
N GLU A 284 41.79 -42.73 47.07
CA GLU A 284 41.87 -44.17 47.29
C GLU A 284 43.00 -44.48 48.29
N GLY A 285 42.65 -44.61 49.57
CA GLY A 285 43.58 -44.89 50.67
C GLY A 285 43.63 -43.78 51.71
N VAL A 286 44.67 -43.79 52.55
CA VAL A 286 44.88 -42.80 53.62
C VAL A 286 45.81 -41.70 53.10
N ALA A 287 45.42 -40.43 53.24
CA ALA A 287 46.29 -39.29 52.95
C ALA A 287 47.11 -38.85 54.16
N VAL A 288 48.23 -38.16 53.91
CA VAL A 288 49.07 -37.60 54.99
C VAL A 288 48.24 -36.76 55.99
N GLY A 289 48.44 -37.02 57.27
CA GLY A 289 47.71 -36.38 58.36
C GLY A 289 46.33 -36.97 58.70
N GLN A 290 45.71 -37.77 57.82
CA GLN A 290 44.43 -38.42 58.11
C GLN A 290 44.57 -39.53 59.17
N ARG A 291 43.51 -39.71 59.97
CA ARG A 291 43.46 -40.67 61.06
C ARG A 291 42.86 -42.01 60.64
N VAL A 292 43.50 -43.09 61.08
CA VAL A 292 43.08 -44.49 60.93
C VAL A 292 42.75 -45.04 62.31
N GLY A 293 41.58 -45.66 62.46
CA GLY A 293 41.20 -46.32 63.71
C GLY A 293 41.89 -47.68 63.86
N LEU A 294 42.47 -47.94 65.02
CA LEU A 294 43.13 -49.21 65.36
C LEU A 294 42.61 -49.73 66.71
N ARG A 295 42.37 -51.04 66.82
CA ARG A 295 41.85 -51.70 68.04
C ARG A 295 42.76 -52.82 68.50
N ALA A 296 42.96 -52.94 69.81
CA ALA A 296 43.51 -54.14 70.43
C ALA A 296 42.39 -55.14 70.79
N ALA A 297 42.52 -56.38 70.33
CA ALA A 297 41.71 -57.51 70.78
C ALA A 297 42.55 -58.44 71.69
N VAL A 298 41.91 -59.08 72.66
CA VAL A 298 42.54 -59.93 73.69
C VAL A 298 41.67 -61.17 73.88
N ALA A 299 42.25 -62.37 73.84
CA ALA A 299 41.54 -63.63 73.95
C ALA A 299 42.32 -64.70 74.76
N PRO A 300 41.67 -65.45 75.69
CA PRO A 300 40.33 -65.19 76.22
C PRO A 300 40.27 -63.84 76.98
N THR A 301 39.08 -63.40 77.40
CA THR A 301 38.96 -62.19 78.23
C THR A 301 39.63 -62.42 79.60
N PRO A 302 40.61 -61.61 80.03
CA PRO A 302 41.20 -61.74 81.36
C PRO A 302 40.16 -61.43 82.47
N PRO A 303 40.20 -62.15 83.60
CA PRO A 303 39.34 -61.85 84.74
C PRO A 303 39.76 -60.57 85.46
N ASP A 304 41.06 -60.33 85.57
CA ASP A 304 41.65 -59.16 86.23
C ASP A 304 41.60 -57.94 85.31
N GLN A 305 40.67 -57.02 85.61
CA GLN A 305 40.44 -55.77 84.88
C GLN A 305 40.57 -54.55 85.82
N PRO A 306 40.80 -53.33 85.32
CA PRO A 306 41.00 -52.95 83.92
C PRO A 306 42.33 -53.46 83.33
N LEU A 307 42.42 -53.46 82.00
CA LEU A 307 43.66 -53.76 81.26
C LEU A 307 44.35 -52.46 80.86
N ALA A 308 45.67 -52.42 80.99
CA ALA A 308 46.51 -51.36 80.47
C ALA A 308 47.03 -51.73 79.07
N TYR A 309 46.92 -50.81 78.12
CA TYR A 309 47.47 -50.96 76.77
C TYR A 309 48.73 -50.09 76.63
N ALA A 310 49.64 -50.46 75.73
CA ALA A 310 50.77 -49.61 75.34
C ALA A 310 51.02 -49.77 73.84
N TRP A 311 50.61 -48.78 73.05
CA TRP A 311 50.73 -48.79 71.59
C TRP A 311 52.09 -48.29 71.10
N GLY A 312 52.77 -49.09 70.28
CA GLY A 312 53.94 -48.69 69.49
C GLY A 312 53.54 -48.34 68.07
N LEU A 313 53.84 -47.12 67.63
CA LEU A 313 53.62 -46.66 66.24
C LEU A 313 54.95 -46.54 65.47
N CYS A 314 54.88 -46.58 64.14
CA CYS A 314 56.02 -46.29 63.28
C CYS A 314 56.53 -44.82 63.41
N PRO A 315 57.77 -44.52 63.00
CA PRO A 315 58.28 -43.15 62.95
C PRO A 315 57.38 -42.20 62.14
N GLY A 316 57.25 -40.96 62.62
CA GLY A 316 56.40 -39.93 62.00
C GLY A 316 54.89 -40.10 62.23
N ALA A 317 54.45 -41.22 62.83
CA ALA A 317 53.04 -41.43 63.21
C ALA A 317 52.75 -40.97 64.65
N ARG A 318 51.49 -40.61 64.92
CA ARG A 318 51.00 -40.16 66.23
C ARG A 318 49.61 -40.72 66.52
N ALA A 319 49.36 -41.14 67.75
CA ALA A 319 48.02 -41.46 68.24
C ALA A 319 47.32 -40.19 68.73
N ALA A 320 46.04 -40.04 68.40
CA ALA A 320 45.16 -39.04 68.97
C ALA A 320 44.33 -39.66 70.12
N GLY A 321 44.39 -39.05 71.30
CA GLY A 321 43.56 -39.41 72.46
C GLY A 321 44.26 -40.18 73.59
N GLY A 322 45.53 -40.58 73.42
CA GLY A 322 46.26 -41.43 74.36
C GLY A 322 46.91 -42.62 73.65
N GLY A 323 47.90 -43.24 74.30
CA GLY A 323 48.59 -44.46 73.82
C GLY A 323 48.25 -45.70 74.64
N ASP A 324 47.26 -45.56 75.51
CA ASP A 324 46.93 -46.37 76.68
C ASP A 324 45.51 -46.96 76.63
N THR A 325 44.72 -46.57 75.63
CA THR A 325 43.35 -47.05 75.37
C THR A 325 43.31 -48.30 74.51
N ARG A 326 42.21 -49.07 74.60
CA ARG A 326 41.96 -50.25 73.76
C ARG A 326 41.79 -49.92 72.27
N GLU A 327 41.30 -48.73 71.95
CA GLU A 327 41.18 -48.22 70.58
C GLU A 327 41.86 -46.85 70.49
N ILE A 328 42.64 -46.62 69.43
CA ILE A 328 43.34 -45.37 69.14
C ILE A 328 43.05 -44.91 67.70
N ALA A 329 43.23 -43.62 67.43
CA ALA A 329 43.20 -43.06 66.08
C ALA A 329 44.62 -42.59 65.71
N ALA A 330 45.30 -43.31 64.81
CA ALA A 330 46.67 -43.01 64.41
C ALA A 330 46.74 -42.23 63.09
N SER A 331 47.59 -41.23 62.98
CA SER A 331 47.90 -40.52 61.71
C SER A 331 49.39 -40.35 61.49
N ARG A 332 49.83 -40.29 60.23
CA ARG A 332 51.24 -40.13 59.82
C ARG A 332 51.38 -39.03 58.78
N ARG A 333 52.47 -38.25 58.82
CA ARG A 333 52.74 -37.12 57.89
C ARG A 333 53.58 -37.49 56.66
N GLU A 334 53.84 -38.77 56.47
CA GLU A 334 54.71 -39.36 55.44
C GLU A 334 53.98 -40.53 54.78
N THR A 335 54.25 -40.78 53.51
CA THR A 335 53.70 -41.91 52.75
C THR A 335 54.43 -43.22 53.04
N GLY A 336 53.82 -44.35 52.64
CA GLY A 336 54.33 -45.71 52.86
C GLY A 336 53.69 -46.42 54.07
N PRO A 337 54.07 -47.69 54.28
CA PRO A 337 53.53 -48.53 55.36
C PRO A 337 53.97 -48.05 56.74
N CYS A 338 53.09 -48.25 57.72
CA CYS A 338 53.29 -47.91 59.12
C CYS A 338 52.98 -49.15 59.98
N PRO A 339 53.99 -49.95 60.36
CA PRO A 339 53.81 -51.05 61.29
C PRO A 339 53.42 -50.54 62.69
N VAL A 340 52.64 -51.34 63.40
CA VAL A 340 52.02 -51.03 64.68
C VAL A 340 52.15 -52.22 65.62
N SER A 341 52.35 -51.98 66.92
CA SER A 341 52.32 -52.99 67.96
C SER A 341 51.52 -52.53 69.19
N VAL A 342 51.11 -53.48 70.03
CA VAL A 342 50.48 -53.20 71.32
C VAL A 342 50.91 -54.21 72.38
N GLU A 343 51.37 -53.74 73.55
CA GLU A 343 51.44 -54.58 74.75
C GLU A 343 50.13 -54.49 75.53
N VAL A 344 49.75 -55.57 76.22
CA VAL A 344 48.59 -55.58 77.14
C VAL A 344 48.99 -56.15 78.49
N ARG A 345 48.63 -55.46 79.56
CA ARG A 345 48.91 -55.85 80.95
C ARG A 345 47.65 -55.81 81.81
N ASP A 346 47.62 -56.58 82.88
CA ASP A 346 46.56 -56.53 83.89
C ASP A 346 46.77 -55.43 84.92
N ASN A 347 45.83 -55.31 85.87
CA ASN A 347 45.89 -54.39 87.01
C ASN A 347 47.03 -54.69 88.02
N ARG A 348 47.66 -55.87 87.96
CA ARG A 348 48.87 -56.25 88.73
C ARG A 348 50.17 -55.88 88.01
N GLY A 349 50.07 -55.40 86.75
CA GLY A 349 51.21 -55.10 85.89
C GLY A 349 51.82 -56.32 85.19
N LEU A 350 51.20 -57.51 85.28
CA LEU A 350 51.65 -58.72 84.58
C LEU A 350 51.45 -58.56 83.07
N LEU A 351 52.46 -58.95 82.29
CA LEU A 351 52.37 -58.94 80.83
C LEU A 351 51.50 -60.10 80.35
N LEU A 352 50.30 -59.78 79.86
CA LEU A 352 49.38 -60.79 79.34
C LEU A 352 49.80 -61.26 77.95
N GLY A 353 50.38 -60.35 77.15
CA GLY A 353 51.02 -60.65 75.86
C GLY A 353 51.25 -59.40 75.01
N ARG A 354 51.45 -59.60 73.70
CA ARG A 354 51.68 -58.55 72.69
C ARG A 354 50.98 -58.87 71.37
N GLY A 355 50.59 -57.85 70.62
CA GLY A 355 50.05 -57.96 69.25
C GLY A 355 50.74 -57.02 68.25
N GLN A 356 50.51 -57.25 66.96
CA GLN A 356 51.08 -56.49 65.83
C GLN A 356 50.04 -56.27 64.72
N GLY A 357 50.23 -55.22 63.90
CA GLY A 357 49.40 -54.85 62.74
C GLY A 357 50.04 -53.75 61.88
N GLU A 358 49.31 -53.23 60.88
CA GLU A 358 49.82 -52.21 59.94
C GLU A 358 48.71 -51.30 59.37
N PHE A 359 49.08 -50.08 58.95
CA PHE A 359 48.30 -49.27 58.00
C PHE A 359 49.22 -48.50 57.03
N THR A 360 48.74 -48.12 55.84
CA THR A 360 49.55 -47.47 54.80
C THR A 360 49.00 -46.12 54.40
N VAL A 361 49.88 -45.11 54.34
CA VAL A 361 49.55 -43.78 53.81
C VAL A 361 49.96 -43.71 52.34
N ALA A 362 49.01 -43.47 51.45
CA ALA A 362 49.19 -43.54 50.00
C ALA A 362 49.29 -42.17 49.32
N VAL A 363 48.59 -41.16 49.83
CA VAL A 363 48.51 -39.82 49.20
C VAL A 363 49.41 -38.83 49.93
N SER A 364 50.26 -38.13 49.16
CA SER A 364 51.22 -37.15 49.67
C SER A 364 50.62 -35.74 49.81
N GLN A 365 51.34 -34.83 50.47
CA GLN A 365 50.93 -33.42 50.54
C GLN A 365 50.90 -32.76 49.15
N ALA A 366 51.83 -33.13 48.26
CA ALA A 366 51.91 -32.56 46.92
C ALA A 366 50.68 -32.90 46.06
N ASP A 367 50.07 -34.08 46.25
CA ASP A 367 48.85 -34.48 45.56
C ASP A 367 47.64 -33.63 46.01
N LEU A 368 47.60 -33.27 47.29
CA LEU A 368 46.56 -32.40 47.88
C LEU A 368 46.75 -30.94 47.44
N ASP A 369 47.99 -30.44 47.44
CA ASP A 369 48.32 -29.07 47.04
C ASP A 369 48.06 -28.87 45.53
N ALA A 370 48.44 -29.84 44.70
CA ALA A 370 48.13 -29.85 43.26
C ALA A 370 46.60 -29.88 43.01
N ALA A 371 45.85 -30.61 43.83
CA ALA A 371 44.40 -30.62 43.74
C ALA A 371 43.77 -29.26 44.12
N ALA A 372 44.31 -28.58 45.13
CA ALA A 372 43.88 -27.23 45.50
C ALA A 372 44.14 -26.20 44.39
N GLU A 373 45.29 -26.26 43.71
CA GLU A 373 45.59 -25.40 42.56
C GLU A 373 44.64 -25.64 41.38
N ARG A 374 44.39 -26.91 41.03
CA ARG A 374 43.45 -27.25 39.94
C ARG A 374 42.01 -26.84 40.26
N ALA A 375 41.59 -26.96 41.52
CA ALA A 375 40.31 -26.43 41.97
C ALA A 375 40.26 -24.90 41.81
N ARG A 376 41.28 -24.16 42.28
CA ARG A 376 41.39 -22.68 42.12
C ARG A 376 41.29 -22.23 40.65
N GLU A 377 41.84 -23.00 39.71
CA GLU A 377 41.77 -22.70 38.28
C GLU A 377 40.36 -22.85 37.70
N VAL A 378 39.65 -23.93 38.03
CA VAL A 378 38.23 -24.11 37.62
C VAL A 378 37.36 -23.00 38.21
N ASP A 379 37.58 -22.70 39.48
CA ASP A 379 36.89 -21.66 40.24
C ASP A 379 37.12 -20.26 39.63
N ARG A 380 38.33 -19.99 39.08
CA ARG A 380 38.65 -18.80 38.27
C ARG A 380 37.86 -18.76 36.96
N LEU A 381 37.79 -19.87 36.22
CA LEU A 381 37.09 -19.95 34.93
C LEU A 381 35.56 -19.82 35.06
N VAL A 382 34.98 -20.34 36.15
CA VAL A 382 33.55 -20.14 36.47
C VAL A 382 33.27 -18.66 36.78
N ARG A 383 34.14 -18.00 37.56
CA ARG A 383 34.06 -16.55 37.79
C ARG A 383 34.23 -15.73 36.49
N GLU A 384 35.20 -16.08 35.66
CA GLU A 384 35.43 -15.42 34.36
C GLU A 384 34.20 -15.54 33.45
N SER A 385 33.57 -16.73 33.40
CA SER A 385 32.32 -16.94 32.66
C SER A 385 31.19 -16.03 33.13
N ALA A 386 30.98 -15.94 34.45
CA ALA A 386 29.97 -15.07 35.04
C ALA A 386 30.26 -13.58 34.77
N THR A 387 31.51 -13.16 34.87
CA THR A 387 31.95 -11.78 34.57
C THR A 387 31.74 -11.44 33.09
N ALA A 388 32.17 -12.31 32.16
CA ALA A 388 31.96 -12.12 30.73
C ALA A 388 30.47 -12.02 30.37
N TRP A 389 29.61 -12.84 30.98
CA TRP A 389 28.17 -12.74 30.82
C TRP A 389 27.63 -11.39 31.34
N ALA A 390 28.09 -10.95 32.52
CA ALA A 390 27.71 -9.69 33.14
C ALA A 390 28.31 -8.44 32.46
N GLU A 391 29.31 -8.59 31.59
CA GLU A 391 29.83 -7.55 30.69
C GLU A 391 29.04 -7.44 29.38
N GLY A 392 28.36 -8.52 28.95
CA GLY A 392 27.67 -8.58 27.66
C GLY A 392 28.42 -9.37 26.57
N ASP A 393 29.38 -10.20 26.96
CA ASP A 393 30.12 -11.11 26.08
C ASP A 393 29.71 -12.58 26.33
N PRO A 394 28.58 -13.03 25.74
CA PRO A 394 28.11 -14.41 25.90
C PRO A 394 29.00 -15.42 25.16
N VAL A 395 29.89 -14.99 24.26
CA VAL A 395 30.82 -15.88 23.53
C VAL A 395 31.99 -16.25 24.44
N ARG A 396 32.65 -15.25 25.06
CA ARG A 396 33.69 -15.46 26.07
C ARG A 396 33.15 -16.18 27.30
N ALA A 397 31.92 -15.86 27.72
CA ALA A 397 31.25 -16.57 28.80
C ALA A 397 31.13 -18.09 28.53
N ALA A 398 30.66 -18.47 27.34
CA ALA A 398 30.53 -19.88 26.95
C ALA A 398 31.90 -20.57 26.80
N ALA A 399 32.92 -19.86 26.30
CA ALA A 399 34.27 -20.39 26.18
C ALA A 399 34.90 -20.72 27.54
N ALA A 400 34.79 -19.80 28.52
CA ALA A 400 35.31 -19.97 29.87
C ALA A 400 34.59 -21.09 30.64
N ALA A 401 33.25 -21.14 30.61
CA ALA A 401 32.49 -22.26 31.20
C ALA A 401 32.84 -23.60 30.53
N GLY A 402 33.03 -23.61 29.21
CA GLY A 402 33.45 -24.80 28.48
C GLY A 402 34.85 -25.28 28.89
N GLN A 403 35.74 -24.37 29.30
CA GLN A 403 37.06 -24.72 29.84
C GLN A 403 36.96 -25.26 31.27
N ALA A 404 36.13 -24.67 32.12
CA ALA A 404 35.86 -25.17 33.47
C ALA A 404 35.35 -26.63 33.45
N VAL A 405 34.38 -26.94 32.59
CA VAL A 405 33.85 -28.31 32.41
C VAL A 405 34.88 -29.26 31.79
N ARG A 406 35.76 -28.81 30.88
CA ARG A 406 36.84 -29.65 30.36
C ARG A 406 37.85 -30.07 31.43
N LEU A 407 38.06 -29.24 32.46
CA LEU A 407 38.94 -29.55 33.58
C LEU A 407 38.24 -30.40 34.65
N SER A 408 36.98 -30.08 34.97
CA SER A 408 36.17 -30.79 35.97
C SER A 408 34.80 -31.18 35.39
N PRO A 409 34.71 -32.29 34.63
CA PRO A 409 33.49 -32.71 33.95
C PRO A 409 32.52 -33.51 34.83
N LYS A 410 32.95 -33.98 36.02
CA LYS A 410 32.08 -34.68 36.98
C LYS A 410 31.50 -33.76 38.06
N ASP A 411 31.96 -32.52 38.16
CA ASP A 411 31.43 -31.53 39.10
C ASP A 411 30.05 -31.01 38.62
N PRO A 412 28.96 -31.19 39.40
CA PRO A 412 27.65 -30.67 39.02
C PRO A 412 27.61 -29.15 38.87
N ALA A 413 28.47 -28.39 39.56
CA ALA A 413 28.47 -26.93 39.55
C ALA A 413 29.02 -26.35 38.24
N THR A 414 30.15 -26.87 37.75
CA THR A 414 30.72 -26.47 36.43
C THR A 414 29.76 -26.84 35.29
N VAL A 415 29.21 -28.05 35.32
CA VAL A 415 28.27 -28.54 34.30
C VAL A 415 27.01 -27.68 34.29
N ALA A 416 26.41 -27.39 35.45
CA ALA A 416 25.24 -26.52 35.54
C ALA A 416 25.52 -25.07 35.09
N ALA A 417 26.73 -24.55 35.34
CA ALA A 417 27.14 -23.23 34.84
C ALA A 417 27.22 -23.20 33.31
N LEU A 418 27.82 -24.21 32.68
CA LEU A 418 27.88 -24.35 31.23
C LEU A 418 26.48 -24.54 30.61
N ASP A 419 25.66 -25.44 31.17
CA ASP A 419 24.30 -25.74 30.72
C ASP A 419 23.35 -24.53 30.82
N ARG A 420 23.65 -23.58 31.70
CA ARG A 420 22.96 -22.29 31.76
C ARG A 420 23.46 -21.36 30.66
N VAL A 421 24.76 -21.11 30.59
CA VAL A 421 25.35 -20.14 29.66
C VAL A 421 25.13 -20.54 28.20
N VAL A 422 25.26 -21.82 27.85
CA VAL A 422 25.01 -22.32 26.47
C VAL A 422 23.53 -22.22 26.10
N ARG A 423 22.62 -22.54 27.02
CA ARG A 423 21.17 -22.48 26.81
C ARG A 423 20.68 -21.04 26.63
N ASP A 424 21.11 -20.14 27.51
CA ASP A 424 20.73 -18.74 27.42
C ASP A 424 21.43 -18.06 26.23
N LYS A 425 22.68 -18.42 25.89
CA LYS A 425 23.30 -17.97 24.63
C LYS A 425 22.51 -18.46 23.41
N GLY A 426 22.12 -19.74 23.35
CA GLY A 426 21.38 -20.28 22.21
C GLY A 426 20.03 -19.59 22.00
N ARG A 427 19.33 -19.25 23.09
CA ARG A 427 18.09 -18.45 23.05
C ARG A 427 18.33 -16.99 22.60
N LEU A 428 19.44 -16.40 23.06
CA LEU A 428 19.87 -15.06 22.64
C LEU A 428 20.21 -15.02 21.14
N ASP A 429 20.95 -16.03 20.66
CA ASP A 429 21.31 -16.19 19.25
C ASP A 429 20.05 -16.36 18.36
N ASP A 430 19.06 -17.15 18.79
CA ASP A 430 17.78 -17.33 18.06
C ASP A 430 16.98 -16.02 17.95
N HIS A 431 16.81 -15.29 19.06
CA HIS A 431 16.14 -13.99 19.03
C HIS A 431 16.88 -12.96 18.18
N LEU A 432 18.22 -12.95 18.20
CA LEU A 432 19.03 -12.08 17.33
C LEU A 432 18.91 -12.47 15.85
N ALA A 433 18.89 -13.76 15.53
CA ALA A 433 18.70 -14.25 14.16
C ALA A 433 17.30 -13.88 13.63
N ARG A 434 16.25 -14.03 14.45
CA ARG A 434 14.89 -13.59 14.12
C ARG A 434 14.79 -12.09 13.94
N ALA A 435 15.41 -11.29 14.81
CA ALA A 435 15.47 -9.84 14.65
C ALA A 435 16.17 -9.43 13.35
N GLY A 436 17.26 -10.11 12.97
CA GLY A 436 17.94 -9.89 11.69
C GLY A 436 17.07 -10.25 10.47
N ALA A 437 16.29 -11.32 10.56
CA ALA A 437 15.37 -11.73 9.50
C ALA A 437 14.17 -10.77 9.36
N ALA A 438 13.59 -10.31 10.48
CA ALA A 438 12.53 -9.31 10.50
C ALA A 438 13.01 -7.96 9.93
N LEU A 439 14.21 -7.52 10.31
CA LEU A 439 14.82 -6.29 9.80
C LEU A 439 15.11 -6.37 8.29
N ALA A 440 15.52 -7.54 7.78
CA ALA A 440 15.70 -7.78 6.35
C ALA A 440 14.36 -7.80 5.55
N ALA A 441 13.22 -7.90 6.24
CA ALA A 441 11.89 -7.80 5.69
C ALA A 441 11.20 -6.44 5.97
N ASP A 442 11.93 -5.48 6.55
CA ASP A 442 11.44 -4.17 7.02
C ASP A 442 10.32 -4.23 8.09
N ASP A 443 10.19 -5.37 8.80
CA ASP A 443 9.29 -5.53 9.95
C ASP A 443 9.96 -5.02 11.23
N PHE A 444 9.80 -3.71 11.48
CA PHE A 444 10.39 -3.04 12.64
C PHE A 444 9.75 -3.42 13.98
N ASP A 445 8.51 -3.93 13.97
CA ASP A 445 7.79 -4.27 15.20
C ASP A 445 8.22 -5.65 15.72
N GLU A 446 8.28 -6.68 14.86
CA GLU A 446 8.88 -7.99 15.22
C GLU A 446 10.39 -7.83 15.48
N THR A 447 11.10 -6.97 14.73
CA THR A 447 12.51 -6.65 15.04
C THR A 447 12.65 -6.11 16.46
N THR A 448 11.82 -5.14 16.86
CA THR A 448 11.86 -4.56 18.21
C THR A 448 11.48 -5.60 19.26
N ALA A 449 10.42 -6.37 19.04
CA ALA A 449 9.97 -7.43 19.95
C ALA A 449 11.04 -8.51 20.18
N MET A 450 11.76 -8.91 19.13
CA MET A 450 12.84 -9.89 19.22
C MET A 450 14.10 -9.33 19.88
N LEU A 451 14.46 -8.06 19.65
CA LEU A 451 15.57 -7.42 20.35
C LEU A 451 15.28 -7.20 21.83
N ASP A 452 14.02 -6.97 22.20
CA ASP A 452 13.58 -6.89 23.60
C ASP A 452 13.47 -8.29 24.26
N ALA A 453 13.19 -9.35 23.49
CA ALA A 453 13.30 -10.73 23.95
C ALA A 453 14.76 -11.14 24.21
N ALA A 454 15.68 -10.76 23.31
CA ALA A 454 17.13 -10.89 23.49
C ALA A 454 17.63 -10.12 24.75
N ALA A 455 17.16 -8.88 24.93
CA ALA A 455 17.55 -8.04 26.07
C ALA A 455 17.10 -8.61 27.44
N LYS A 456 16.01 -9.38 27.49
CA LYS A 456 15.58 -10.11 28.70
C LYS A 456 16.51 -11.28 29.08
N ILE A 457 17.42 -11.69 28.19
CA ILE A 457 18.39 -12.77 28.42
C ILE A 457 19.77 -12.20 28.77
N ASN A 458 20.27 -11.26 27.95
CA ASN A 458 21.46 -10.48 28.28
C ASN A 458 21.32 -9.04 27.75
N PRO A 459 20.94 -8.07 28.60
CA PRO A 459 20.66 -6.69 28.15
C PRO A 459 21.90 -5.91 27.72
N LYS A 460 23.11 -6.42 27.98
CA LYS A 460 24.39 -5.80 27.58
C LYS A 460 24.98 -6.41 26.31
N ALA A 461 24.38 -7.46 25.75
CA ALA A 461 24.93 -8.14 24.58
C ALA A 461 25.10 -7.16 23.40
N LEU A 462 26.36 -6.91 23.00
CA LEU A 462 26.71 -5.87 22.02
C LEU A 462 25.91 -5.97 20.72
N ALA A 463 25.63 -7.19 20.27
CA ALA A 463 24.81 -7.47 19.09
C ALA A 463 23.41 -6.82 19.13
N ILE A 464 22.79 -6.66 20.32
CA ILE A 464 21.49 -5.98 20.47
C ILE A 464 21.63 -4.50 20.14
N ALA A 465 22.69 -3.84 20.62
CA ALA A 465 22.95 -2.44 20.34
C ALA A 465 23.26 -2.22 18.86
N THR A 466 24.10 -3.07 18.26
CA THR A 466 24.40 -3.06 16.82
C THR A 466 23.15 -3.28 15.97
N ALA A 467 22.27 -4.22 16.35
CA ALA A 467 21.03 -4.48 15.64
C ALA A 467 20.02 -3.32 15.75
N ARG A 468 19.89 -2.69 16.92
CA ARG A 468 19.08 -1.46 17.08
C ARG A 468 19.64 -0.31 16.23
N GLN A 469 20.96 -0.14 16.14
CA GLN A 469 21.57 0.87 15.28
C GLN A 469 21.33 0.58 13.78
N ALA A 470 21.43 -0.68 13.36
CA ALA A 470 21.10 -1.10 12.00
C ALA A 470 19.61 -0.88 11.66
N MET A 471 18.72 -1.10 12.63
CA MET A 471 17.28 -0.84 12.50
C MET A 471 16.98 0.65 12.23
N GLU A 472 17.52 1.57 13.03
CA GLU A 472 17.31 3.00 12.80
C GLU A 472 17.96 3.47 11.49
N ALA A 473 19.15 2.97 11.14
CA ALA A 473 19.77 3.26 9.85
C ALA A 473 18.91 2.78 8.66
N ARG A 474 18.23 1.64 8.78
CA ARG A 474 17.28 1.14 7.76
C ARG A 474 16.03 2.02 7.67
N LYS A 475 15.44 2.41 8.81
CA LYS A 475 14.32 3.37 8.85
C LYS A 475 14.67 4.70 8.18
N ASP A 476 15.87 5.21 8.39
CA ASP A 476 16.36 6.45 7.75
C ASP A 476 16.49 6.31 6.22
N VAL A 477 16.97 5.16 5.73
CA VAL A 477 17.01 4.85 4.30
C VAL A 477 15.60 4.80 3.69
N LEU A 478 14.67 4.08 4.32
CA LEU A 478 13.26 4.04 3.86
C LEU A 478 12.61 5.43 3.91
N GLY A 479 12.87 6.22 4.95
CA GLY A 479 12.38 7.59 5.08
C GLY A 479 12.93 8.51 3.99
N ARG A 480 14.19 8.34 3.58
CA ARG A 480 14.78 9.05 2.42
C ARG A 480 14.16 8.61 1.10
N ILE A 481 13.93 7.31 0.91
CA ILE A 481 13.24 6.75 -0.27
C ILE A 481 11.81 7.30 -0.37
N GLY A 482 11.04 7.28 0.72
CA GLY A 482 9.69 7.86 0.77
C GLY A 482 9.65 9.34 0.39
N ARG A 483 10.61 10.13 0.88
CA ARG A 483 10.74 11.55 0.50
C ARG A 483 11.09 11.73 -0.98
N LEU A 484 11.98 10.92 -1.54
CA LEU A 484 12.33 10.95 -2.97
C LEU A 484 11.15 10.55 -3.87
N LEU A 485 10.35 9.55 -3.48
CA LEU A 485 9.17 9.13 -4.23
C LEU A 485 8.02 10.15 -4.14
N ALA A 486 7.84 10.82 -3.00
CA ALA A 486 6.92 11.95 -2.89
C ALA A 486 7.33 13.09 -3.83
N GLN A 487 8.60 13.53 -3.77
CA GLN A 487 9.14 14.56 -4.67
C GLN A 487 9.07 14.15 -6.14
N ALA A 488 9.25 12.87 -6.47
CA ALA A 488 9.08 12.36 -7.83
C ALA A 488 7.63 12.55 -8.32
N ARG A 489 6.65 12.25 -7.47
CA ARG A 489 5.22 12.42 -7.77
C ARG A 489 4.83 13.91 -7.89
N ASP A 490 5.39 14.77 -7.05
CA ASP A 490 5.21 16.23 -7.16
C ASP A 490 5.79 16.77 -8.47
N LYS A 491 7.00 16.33 -8.86
CA LYS A 491 7.61 16.66 -10.15
C LYS A 491 6.78 16.17 -11.32
N TRP A 492 6.22 14.96 -11.26
CA TRP A 492 5.31 14.46 -12.29
C TRP A 492 4.05 15.34 -12.41
N ASN A 493 3.45 15.70 -11.27
CA ASN A 493 2.27 16.57 -11.19
C ASN A 493 2.56 18.04 -11.60
N ALA A 494 3.82 18.45 -11.62
CA ALA A 494 4.29 19.72 -12.17
C ALA A 494 4.58 19.68 -13.68
N GLY A 495 4.63 18.49 -14.29
CA GLY A 495 5.05 18.28 -15.69
C GLY A 495 6.55 18.04 -15.87
N GLU A 496 7.34 17.96 -14.80
CA GLU A 496 8.78 17.70 -14.83
C GLU A 496 9.09 16.21 -14.92
N VAL A 497 8.66 15.57 -16.02
CA VAL A 497 8.66 14.11 -16.24
C VAL A 497 10.02 13.44 -16.02
N GLU A 498 11.10 13.97 -16.62
CA GLU A 498 12.45 13.42 -16.41
C GLU A 498 13.02 13.73 -15.02
N GLY A 499 12.54 14.81 -14.36
CA GLY A 499 12.85 15.10 -12.96
C GLY A 499 12.23 14.06 -12.02
N ALA A 500 10.99 13.66 -12.27
CA ALA A 500 10.31 12.57 -11.57
C ALA A 500 11.06 11.24 -11.73
N LEU A 501 11.44 10.90 -12.98
CA LEU A 501 12.23 9.70 -13.27
C LEU A 501 13.61 9.73 -12.61
N GLY A 502 14.27 10.89 -12.56
CA GLY A 502 15.55 11.07 -11.86
C GLY A 502 15.44 10.82 -10.35
N LEU A 503 14.38 11.32 -9.71
CA LEU A 503 14.13 11.12 -8.28
C LEU A 503 13.76 9.67 -7.93
N ALA A 504 12.93 9.02 -8.76
CA ALA A 504 12.66 7.58 -8.63
C ALA A 504 13.90 6.71 -8.93
N GLY A 505 14.84 7.20 -9.75
CA GLY A 505 16.18 6.62 -9.91
C GLY A 505 17.00 6.70 -8.63
N LYS A 506 17.12 7.90 -8.05
CA LYS A 506 17.82 8.14 -6.76
C LYS A 506 17.26 7.32 -5.59
N ALA A 507 15.96 7.02 -5.61
CA ALA A 507 15.36 6.10 -4.63
C ALA A 507 15.93 4.67 -4.75
N LEU A 508 16.14 4.18 -5.97
CA LEU A 508 16.77 2.88 -6.24
C LEU A 508 18.29 2.88 -6.09
N GLU A 509 18.95 4.04 -6.16
CA GLU A 509 20.37 4.18 -5.78
C GLU A 509 20.59 3.99 -4.26
N LEU A 510 19.57 4.23 -3.43
CA LEU A 510 19.60 3.95 -1.99
C LEU A 510 19.25 2.49 -1.65
N ASP A 511 18.34 1.88 -2.40
CA ASP A 511 18.00 0.46 -2.30
C ASP A 511 17.49 -0.08 -3.66
N PRO A 512 18.34 -0.81 -4.42
CA PRO A 512 17.97 -1.37 -5.72
C PRO A 512 16.87 -2.44 -5.66
N ALA A 513 16.59 -3.03 -4.49
CA ALA A 513 15.58 -4.06 -4.29
C ALA A 513 14.22 -3.50 -3.84
N HIS A 514 14.14 -2.21 -3.47
CA HIS A 514 12.95 -1.62 -2.87
C HIS A 514 11.73 -1.62 -3.81
N ALA A 515 10.83 -2.58 -3.61
CA ALA A 515 9.71 -2.90 -4.51
C ALA A 515 8.87 -1.69 -4.94
N ALA A 516 8.48 -0.81 -4.01
CA ALA A 516 7.67 0.37 -4.34
C ALA A 516 8.41 1.42 -5.18
N ALA A 517 9.72 1.61 -4.98
CA ALA A 517 10.53 2.53 -5.77
C ALA A 517 10.73 2.01 -7.20
N LYS A 518 10.93 0.69 -7.33
CA LYS A 518 10.98 0.00 -8.63
C LYS A 518 9.65 0.13 -9.38
N SER A 519 8.55 -0.20 -8.73
CA SER A 519 7.21 -0.15 -9.33
C SER A 519 6.80 1.28 -9.75
N GLU A 520 7.07 2.29 -8.93
CA GLU A 520 6.78 3.68 -9.32
C GLU A 520 7.70 4.13 -10.47
N ARG A 521 8.99 3.75 -10.51
CA ARG A 521 9.87 4.04 -11.66
C ARG A 521 9.37 3.38 -12.94
N GLU A 522 9.01 2.10 -12.91
CA GLU A 522 8.47 1.36 -14.05
C GLU A 522 7.17 1.99 -14.57
N ARG A 523 6.27 2.40 -13.65
CA ARG A 523 5.05 3.16 -13.96
C ARG A 523 5.34 4.50 -14.62
N LEU A 524 6.29 5.29 -14.09
CA LEU A 524 6.68 6.60 -14.63
C LEU A 524 7.29 6.47 -16.04
N VAL A 525 8.10 5.43 -16.29
CA VAL A 525 8.65 5.14 -17.64
C VAL A 525 7.51 4.81 -18.61
N ALA A 526 6.65 3.85 -18.25
CA ALA A 526 5.53 3.45 -19.11
C ALA A 526 4.55 4.61 -19.39
N ALA A 527 4.34 5.51 -18.43
CA ALA A 527 3.54 6.71 -18.60
C ALA A 527 4.23 7.72 -19.54
N ARG A 528 5.53 7.99 -19.38
CA ARG A 528 6.30 8.86 -20.29
C ARG A 528 6.24 8.34 -21.72
N ASP A 529 6.42 7.04 -21.91
CA ASP A 529 6.52 6.48 -23.26
C ASP A 529 5.17 6.58 -24.01
N ARG A 530 4.04 6.45 -23.30
CA ARG A 530 2.71 6.78 -23.84
C ARG A 530 2.53 8.27 -24.11
N LEU A 531 2.97 9.15 -23.21
CA LEU A 531 2.93 10.61 -23.40
C LEU A 531 3.69 11.02 -24.68
N ILE A 532 4.88 10.45 -24.91
CA ILE A 532 5.67 10.68 -26.13
C ILE A 532 4.95 10.12 -27.37
N ALA A 533 4.29 8.97 -27.28
CA ALA A 533 3.53 8.39 -28.40
C ALA A 533 2.33 9.29 -28.78
N ALA A 534 1.50 9.68 -27.82
CA ALA A 534 0.33 10.53 -28.04
C ALA A 534 0.70 11.92 -28.60
N LEU A 535 1.78 12.53 -28.09
CA LEU A 535 2.32 13.80 -28.64
C LEU A 535 2.80 13.64 -30.09
N LYS A 536 3.47 12.53 -30.42
CA LYS A 536 3.91 12.23 -31.80
C LYS A 536 2.72 12.01 -32.74
N GLU A 537 1.70 11.27 -32.32
CA GLU A 537 0.49 11.03 -33.14
C GLU A 537 -0.27 12.34 -33.38
N SER A 538 -0.47 13.15 -32.34
CA SER A 538 -1.10 14.48 -32.45
C SER A 538 -0.33 15.40 -33.40
N ALA A 539 1.00 15.46 -33.28
CA ALA A 539 1.85 16.22 -34.20
C ALA A 539 1.77 15.70 -35.65
N GLY A 540 1.63 14.39 -35.83
CA GLY A 540 1.38 13.75 -37.12
C GLY A 540 0.06 14.20 -37.75
N TYR A 541 -1.05 14.11 -37.01
CA TYR A 541 -2.35 14.61 -37.48
C TYR A 541 -2.36 16.12 -37.75
N LEU A 542 -1.68 16.91 -36.92
CA LEU A 542 -1.55 18.36 -37.08
C LEU A 542 -0.73 18.74 -38.32
N THR A 543 0.21 17.87 -38.73
CA THR A 543 0.97 18.01 -39.97
C THR A 543 0.12 17.59 -41.18
N ALA A 544 -0.68 16.53 -41.05
CA ALA A 544 -1.67 16.10 -42.04
C ALA A 544 -2.94 16.99 -42.13
N LYS A 545 -2.91 18.22 -41.57
CA LYS A 545 -4.03 19.17 -41.44
C LYS A 545 -5.34 18.58 -40.83
N ARG A 546 -5.26 17.45 -40.12
CA ARG A 546 -6.40 16.76 -39.44
C ARG A 546 -6.61 17.26 -38.01
N PHE A 547 -7.03 18.53 -37.87
CA PHE A 547 -7.05 19.23 -36.57
C PHE A 547 -7.83 18.52 -35.45
N ASP A 548 -8.99 17.92 -35.74
CA ASP A 548 -9.80 17.25 -34.72
C ASP A 548 -9.25 15.86 -34.33
N SER A 549 -8.52 15.20 -35.25
CA SER A 549 -7.73 14.01 -34.89
C SER A 549 -6.52 14.38 -34.02
N ALA A 550 -5.87 15.52 -34.30
CA ALA A 550 -4.76 16.02 -33.49
C ALA A 550 -5.23 16.37 -32.07
N ALA A 551 -6.35 17.09 -31.94
CA ALA A 551 -6.94 17.41 -30.63
C ALA A 551 -7.24 16.13 -29.83
N LYS A 552 -7.91 15.14 -30.44
CA LYS A 552 -8.24 13.88 -29.77
C LYS A 552 -7.00 13.05 -29.36
N ALA A 553 -5.93 13.06 -30.15
CA ALA A 553 -4.68 12.40 -29.77
C ALA A 553 -3.95 13.17 -28.65
N LEU A 554 -4.10 14.50 -28.60
CA LEU A 554 -3.56 15.33 -27.51
C LEU A 554 -4.29 15.13 -26.18
N ASP A 555 -5.56 14.73 -26.19
CA ASP A 555 -6.30 14.41 -24.97
C ASP A 555 -5.70 13.23 -24.18
N GLU A 556 -5.09 12.24 -24.85
CA GLU A 556 -4.38 11.15 -24.15
C GLU A 556 -3.09 11.65 -23.49
N ALA A 557 -2.30 12.46 -24.19
CA ALA A 557 -1.12 13.12 -23.61
C ALA A 557 -1.49 14.00 -22.40
N ARG A 558 -2.57 14.76 -22.53
CA ARG A 558 -3.16 15.59 -21.45
C ARG A 558 -3.62 14.74 -20.27
N ALA A 559 -4.25 13.60 -20.49
CA ALA A 559 -4.67 12.69 -19.41
C ALA A 559 -3.48 12.08 -18.64
N ILE A 560 -2.32 11.94 -19.28
CA ILE A 560 -1.10 11.38 -18.68
C ILE A 560 -0.32 12.44 -17.88
N SER A 561 -0.11 13.63 -18.44
CA SER A 561 0.53 14.75 -17.74
C SER A 561 0.00 16.11 -18.24
N PRO A 562 -1.07 16.67 -17.61
CA PRO A 562 -1.73 17.89 -18.07
C PRO A 562 -0.85 19.14 -18.11
N ARG A 563 0.27 19.14 -17.35
CA ARG A 563 1.20 20.27 -17.23
C ARG A 563 2.51 20.09 -18.01
N PHE A 564 2.68 19.00 -18.75
CA PHE A 564 3.87 18.83 -19.59
C PHE A 564 3.86 19.88 -20.71
N GLY A 565 4.92 20.70 -20.80
CA GLY A 565 4.93 21.92 -21.62
C GLY A 565 4.51 21.72 -23.09
N ALA A 566 4.98 20.63 -23.71
CA ALA A 566 4.65 20.28 -25.09
C ALA A 566 3.14 20.03 -25.32
N VAL A 567 2.35 19.70 -24.28
CA VAL A 567 0.89 19.58 -24.40
C VAL A 567 0.27 20.95 -24.69
N ALA A 568 0.67 21.98 -23.92
CA ALA A 568 0.18 23.35 -24.11
C ALA A 568 0.68 23.98 -25.42
N GLU A 569 1.94 23.73 -25.80
CA GLU A 569 2.50 24.16 -27.09
C GLU A 569 1.74 23.56 -28.28
N LEU A 570 1.45 22.25 -28.24
CA LEU A 570 0.77 21.57 -29.32
C LEU A 570 -0.72 21.93 -29.36
N GLU A 571 -1.37 22.16 -28.22
CA GLU A 571 -2.72 22.73 -28.14
C GLU A 571 -2.80 24.11 -28.79
N ALA A 572 -1.88 25.01 -28.44
CA ALA A 572 -1.79 26.33 -29.06
C ALA A 572 -1.55 26.24 -30.57
N ALA A 573 -0.73 25.29 -31.03
CA ALA A 573 -0.48 25.05 -32.45
C ALA A 573 -1.72 24.49 -33.19
N ILE A 574 -2.49 23.58 -32.57
CA ILE A 574 -3.77 23.08 -33.11
C ILE A 574 -4.78 24.22 -33.21
N ALA A 575 -4.97 24.98 -32.13
CA ALA A 575 -5.91 26.11 -32.09
C ALA A 575 -5.54 27.20 -33.13
N ALA A 576 -4.25 27.55 -33.24
CA ALA A 576 -3.78 28.52 -34.22
C ALA A 576 -3.97 28.05 -35.67
N ARG A 577 -3.67 26.78 -35.98
CA ARG A 577 -3.88 26.23 -37.34
C ARG A 577 -5.37 26.07 -37.68
N LYS A 578 -6.20 25.62 -36.73
CA LYS A 578 -7.67 25.53 -36.92
C LYS A 578 -8.30 26.91 -37.12
N LYS A 579 -7.86 27.94 -36.39
CA LYS A 579 -8.30 29.34 -36.58
C LYS A 579 -7.88 29.90 -37.95
N ARG A 580 -6.66 29.60 -38.42
CA ARG A 580 -6.21 29.98 -39.78
C ARG A 580 -7.04 29.32 -40.87
N ALA A 581 -7.33 28.01 -40.75
CA ALA A 581 -8.19 27.30 -41.70
C ALA A 581 -9.62 27.88 -41.74
N TRP A 582 -10.24 28.12 -40.58
CA TRP A 582 -11.58 28.72 -40.53
C TRP A 582 -11.64 30.12 -41.15
N SER A 583 -10.66 31.00 -40.85
CA SER A 583 -10.64 32.36 -41.41
C SER A 583 -10.12 32.43 -42.86
N LEU A 584 -9.63 31.31 -43.40
CA LEU A 584 -9.40 31.09 -44.82
C LEU A 584 -10.74 30.76 -45.52
N ASP A 585 -11.48 29.77 -45.02
CA ASP A 585 -12.79 29.39 -45.55
C ASP A 585 -13.80 30.55 -45.50
N GLU A 586 -13.81 31.31 -44.40
CA GLU A 586 -14.56 32.57 -44.23
C GLU A 586 -14.31 33.56 -45.38
N ARG A 587 -13.04 33.79 -45.75
CA ARG A 587 -12.68 34.68 -46.86
C ARG A 587 -13.01 34.09 -48.23
N LEU A 588 -12.87 32.79 -48.41
CA LEU A 588 -13.25 32.12 -49.67
C LEU A 588 -14.77 32.16 -49.89
N ALA A 589 -15.57 32.08 -48.82
CA ALA A 589 -17.00 32.33 -48.87
C ALA A 589 -17.31 33.79 -49.18
N ARG A 590 -16.77 34.73 -48.40
CA ARG A 590 -16.98 36.19 -48.60
C ARG A 590 -16.59 36.65 -50.01
N ALA A 591 -15.49 36.17 -50.56
CA ALA A 591 -15.06 36.48 -51.93
C ALA A 591 -16.05 35.97 -52.99
N ARG A 592 -16.66 34.80 -52.76
CA ARG A 592 -17.73 34.26 -53.62
C ARG A 592 -18.99 35.11 -53.51
N ASP A 593 -19.34 35.56 -52.31
CA ASP A 593 -20.54 36.39 -52.08
C ASP A 593 -20.38 37.80 -52.67
N GLN A 594 -19.18 38.40 -52.57
CA GLN A 594 -18.84 39.65 -53.26
C GLN A 594 -18.93 39.51 -54.78
N TRP A 595 -18.39 38.42 -55.35
CA TRP A 595 -18.53 38.12 -56.77
C TRP A 595 -20.01 38.01 -57.18
N ASN A 596 -20.80 37.26 -56.40
CA ASN A 596 -22.24 37.07 -56.60
C ASN A 596 -23.07 38.36 -56.36
N ALA A 597 -22.52 39.36 -55.67
CA ALA A 597 -23.11 40.67 -55.48
C ALA A 597 -22.76 41.66 -56.61
N GLY A 598 -21.83 41.30 -57.51
CA GLY A 598 -21.36 42.17 -58.58
C GLY A 598 -20.11 42.98 -58.24
N ASP A 599 -19.44 42.72 -57.10
CA ASP A 599 -18.18 43.38 -56.71
C ASP A 599 -17.00 42.47 -57.04
N ALA A 600 -16.53 42.55 -58.29
CA ALA A 600 -15.42 41.75 -58.81
C ALA A 600 -14.07 42.08 -58.15
N ASP A 601 -13.90 43.32 -57.68
CA ASP A 601 -12.64 43.85 -57.17
C ASP A 601 -12.44 43.53 -55.69
N ALA A 602 -13.45 43.73 -54.85
CA ALA A 602 -13.39 43.29 -53.45
C ALA A 602 -13.37 41.76 -53.35
N ALA A 603 -14.01 41.04 -54.28
CA ALA A 603 -13.88 39.59 -54.40
C ALA A 603 -12.43 39.15 -54.67
N LEU A 604 -11.77 39.78 -55.65
CA LEU A 604 -10.37 39.49 -55.98
C LEU A 604 -9.41 39.90 -54.84
N ALA A 605 -9.66 41.00 -54.15
CA ALA A 605 -8.90 41.40 -52.97
C ALA A 605 -9.05 40.38 -51.82
N THR A 606 -10.28 40.02 -51.46
CA THR A 606 -10.58 39.09 -50.36
C THR A 606 -10.05 37.68 -50.62
N VAL A 607 -10.11 37.20 -51.87
CA VAL A 607 -9.49 35.92 -52.26
C VAL A 607 -7.96 35.99 -52.32
N SER A 608 -7.39 37.19 -52.49
CA SER A 608 -5.94 37.41 -52.42
C SER A 608 -5.43 37.43 -50.98
N GLU A 609 -6.19 38.00 -50.03
CA GLU A 609 -5.96 37.81 -48.59
C GLU A 609 -6.03 36.34 -48.20
N ALA A 610 -7.04 35.60 -48.68
CA ALA A 610 -7.17 34.17 -48.45
C ALA A 610 -5.90 33.41 -48.89
N ALA A 611 -5.44 33.65 -50.13
CA ALA A 611 -4.22 33.06 -50.65
C ALA A 611 -2.92 33.52 -49.95
N ALA A 612 -2.95 34.57 -49.13
CA ALA A 612 -1.81 35.02 -48.32
C ALA A 612 -1.77 34.36 -46.92
N LEU A 613 -2.91 33.87 -46.40
CA LEU A 613 -3.02 33.24 -45.08
C LEU A 613 -2.52 31.79 -45.03
N ASP A 614 -2.71 31.05 -46.13
CA ASP A 614 -2.09 29.75 -46.38
C ASP A 614 -1.63 29.70 -47.87
N PRO A 615 -0.39 30.14 -48.18
CA PRO A 615 0.14 30.14 -49.55
C PRO A 615 0.22 28.74 -50.18
N GLU A 616 0.28 27.69 -49.36
CA GLU A 616 0.25 26.28 -49.81
C GLU A 616 -1.18 25.83 -50.19
N HIS A 617 -2.21 26.62 -49.87
CA HIS A 617 -3.61 26.24 -50.13
C HIS A 617 -3.97 26.39 -51.61
N GLN A 618 -3.73 25.31 -52.36
CA GLN A 618 -4.00 25.18 -53.80
C GLN A 618 -5.39 25.72 -54.21
N GLY A 619 -6.43 25.46 -53.41
CA GLY A 619 -7.79 25.97 -53.67
C GLY A 619 -7.89 27.50 -53.64
N ALA A 620 -7.20 28.17 -52.72
CA ALA A 620 -7.18 29.63 -52.63
C ALA A 620 -6.29 30.25 -53.71
N ALA A 621 -5.12 29.67 -53.96
CA ALA A 621 -4.22 30.08 -55.03
C ALA A 621 -4.89 29.97 -56.42
N GLN A 622 -5.66 28.90 -56.66
CA GLN A 622 -6.40 28.71 -57.91
C GLN A 622 -7.64 29.61 -57.98
N ALA A 623 -8.38 29.82 -56.88
CA ALA A 623 -9.48 30.78 -56.85
C ALA A 623 -9.01 32.20 -57.20
N ARG A 624 -7.84 32.62 -56.69
CA ARG A 624 -7.22 33.91 -57.05
C ARG A 624 -6.89 34.01 -58.54
N LYS A 625 -6.28 32.97 -59.14
CA LYS A 625 -6.02 32.93 -60.59
C LYS A 625 -7.31 33.02 -61.40
N ASN A 626 -8.34 32.28 -60.99
CA ASN A 626 -9.64 32.24 -61.69
C ASN A 626 -10.37 33.59 -61.63
N LEU A 627 -10.46 34.22 -60.44
CA LEU A 627 -11.10 35.54 -60.29
C LEU A 627 -10.32 36.64 -61.03
N ALA A 628 -8.98 36.62 -61.01
CA ALA A 628 -8.18 37.59 -61.75
C ALA A 628 -8.45 37.52 -63.26
N LEU A 629 -8.47 36.31 -63.83
CA LEU A 629 -8.77 36.08 -65.24
C LEU A 629 -10.23 36.44 -65.59
N ALA A 630 -11.18 36.23 -64.66
CA ALA A 630 -12.57 36.63 -64.85
C ALA A 630 -12.71 38.16 -64.83
N ARG A 631 -12.10 38.86 -63.86
CA ARG A 631 -12.10 40.33 -63.75
C ARG A 631 -11.47 41.00 -64.99
N ASP A 632 -10.38 40.44 -65.52
CA ASP A 632 -9.75 40.91 -66.75
C ASP A 632 -10.68 40.74 -67.98
N LYS A 633 -11.33 39.57 -68.13
CA LYS A 633 -12.32 39.33 -69.20
C LYS A 633 -13.53 40.26 -69.11
N LEU A 634 -14.00 40.56 -67.89
CA LEU A 634 -15.11 41.47 -67.63
C LEU A 634 -14.75 42.91 -68.06
N ALA A 635 -13.62 43.44 -67.58
CA ALA A 635 -13.16 44.78 -67.93
C ALA A 635 -12.99 44.97 -69.45
N ARG A 636 -12.37 43.99 -70.14
CA ARG A 636 -12.24 44.00 -71.61
C ARG A 636 -13.55 43.83 -72.37
N ALA A 637 -14.63 43.42 -71.73
CA ALA A 637 -15.96 43.38 -72.33
C ALA A 637 -16.68 44.72 -72.15
N GLU A 638 -16.53 45.36 -70.98
CA GLU A 638 -17.08 46.68 -70.68
C GLU A 638 -16.39 47.78 -71.49
N GLU A 639 -15.06 47.76 -71.60
CA GLU A 639 -14.27 48.69 -72.43
C GLU A 639 -14.70 48.64 -73.92
N ARG A 640 -14.92 47.43 -74.47
CA ARG A 640 -15.43 47.26 -75.84
C ARG A 640 -16.87 47.75 -75.98
N ALA A 641 -17.70 47.56 -74.97
CA ALA A 641 -19.07 48.08 -74.97
C ALA A 641 -19.07 49.61 -74.97
N GLU A 642 -18.25 50.23 -74.15
CA GLU A 642 -18.11 51.69 -74.06
C GLU A 642 -17.54 52.30 -75.36
N ALA A 643 -16.53 51.69 -75.97
CA ALA A 643 -16.01 52.08 -77.28
C ALA A 643 -17.08 51.98 -78.39
N ALA A 644 -17.79 50.84 -78.47
CA ALA A 644 -18.88 50.66 -79.43
C ALA A 644 -20.04 51.65 -79.18
N LEU A 645 -20.33 52.00 -77.93
CA LEU A 645 -21.32 53.02 -77.58
C LEU A 645 -20.88 54.43 -77.96
N ALA A 646 -19.59 54.77 -77.91
CA ALA A 646 -19.07 56.04 -78.41
C ALA A 646 -19.24 56.12 -79.93
N GLU A 647 -18.75 55.11 -80.65
CA GLU A 647 -18.86 54.98 -82.12
C GLU A 647 -20.32 54.89 -82.62
N GLY A 648 -21.26 54.49 -81.75
CA GLY A 648 -22.69 54.38 -82.06
C GLY A 648 -23.13 53.03 -82.60
N LYS A 649 -22.27 52.03 -82.51
CA LYS A 649 -22.52 50.65 -82.94
C LYS A 649 -23.29 49.88 -81.86
N LEU A 650 -24.58 50.17 -81.76
CA LEU A 650 -25.45 49.65 -80.70
C LEU A 650 -25.46 48.10 -80.59
N ASP A 651 -25.33 47.38 -81.72
CA ASP A 651 -25.32 45.92 -81.70
C ASP A 651 -23.96 45.33 -81.27
N GLU A 652 -22.83 45.95 -81.64
CA GLU A 652 -21.51 45.59 -81.10
C GLU A 652 -21.45 45.86 -79.58
N ALA A 653 -22.02 46.97 -79.12
CA ALA A 653 -22.15 47.29 -77.70
C ALA A 653 -22.99 46.26 -76.95
N ARG A 654 -24.17 45.90 -77.47
CA ARG A 654 -25.05 44.87 -76.90
C ARG A 654 -24.37 43.50 -76.85
N ALA A 655 -23.64 43.11 -77.88
CA ALA A 655 -22.86 41.88 -77.90
C ALA A 655 -21.74 41.88 -76.85
N ALA A 656 -21.00 43.00 -76.72
CA ALA A 656 -19.97 43.16 -75.70
C ALA A 656 -20.54 43.10 -74.27
N LEU A 657 -21.69 43.71 -74.02
CA LEU A 657 -22.41 43.64 -72.73
C LEU A 657 -22.95 42.24 -72.44
N ALA A 658 -23.36 41.48 -73.46
CA ALA A 658 -23.73 40.07 -73.29
C ALA A 658 -22.52 39.20 -72.91
N GLU A 659 -21.32 39.46 -73.44
CA GLU A 659 -20.09 38.79 -72.98
C GLU A 659 -19.70 39.19 -71.55
N ALA A 660 -19.86 40.47 -71.18
CA ALA A 660 -19.66 40.93 -69.80
C ALA A 660 -20.61 40.20 -68.83
N ALA A 661 -21.89 40.09 -69.19
CA ALA A 661 -22.91 39.44 -68.38
C ALA A 661 -22.72 37.91 -68.24
N LYS A 662 -22.08 37.25 -69.20
CA LYS A 662 -21.65 35.83 -69.06
C LYS A 662 -20.56 35.64 -68.00
N VAL A 663 -19.79 36.68 -67.69
CA VAL A 663 -18.72 36.65 -66.68
C VAL A 663 -19.27 37.02 -65.30
N ASN A 664 -19.91 38.18 -65.17
CA ASN A 664 -20.61 38.57 -63.95
C ASN A 664 -21.88 39.39 -64.27
N PRO A 665 -23.08 38.79 -64.29
CA PRO A 665 -24.31 39.47 -64.72
C PRO A 665 -24.83 40.53 -63.75
N ARG A 666 -24.17 40.74 -62.60
CA ARG A 666 -24.55 41.72 -61.57
C ARG A 666 -23.56 42.88 -61.42
N HIS A 667 -22.47 42.90 -62.19
CA HIS A 667 -21.49 43.97 -62.13
C HIS A 667 -22.13 45.30 -62.57
N GLY A 668 -22.10 46.32 -61.71
CA GLY A 668 -22.92 47.54 -61.86
C GLY A 668 -22.68 48.28 -63.18
N ARG A 669 -21.43 48.28 -63.67
CA ARG A 669 -21.02 48.91 -64.93
C ARG A 669 -21.75 48.33 -66.16
N ILE A 670 -22.20 47.07 -66.11
CA ILE A 670 -23.02 46.48 -67.18
C ILE A 670 -24.38 47.18 -67.25
N ALA A 671 -25.02 47.45 -66.12
CA ALA A 671 -26.32 48.13 -66.08
C ALA A 671 -26.20 49.58 -66.57
N GLU A 672 -25.17 50.32 -66.12
CA GLU A 672 -24.87 51.69 -66.58
C GLU A 672 -24.74 51.76 -68.12
N LEU A 673 -23.99 50.81 -68.71
CA LEU A 673 -23.77 50.76 -70.15
C LEU A 673 -25.00 50.23 -70.92
N GLN A 674 -25.84 49.37 -70.31
CA GLN A 674 -27.14 48.96 -70.88
C GLN A 674 -28.15 50.12 -70.91
N ASP A 675 -28.20 50.94 -69.87
CA ASP A 675 -29.03 52.14 -69.83
C ASP A 675 -28.52 53.18 -70.85
N ALA A 676 -27.21 53.39 -70.95
CA ALA A 676 -26.61 54.25 -71.97
C ALA A 676 -26.95 53.77 -73.40
N ALA A 677 -26.88 52.46 -73.66
CA ALA A 677 -27.29 51.85 -74.92
C ALA A 677 -28.79 52.08 -75.22
N THR A 678 -29.64 51.98 -74.19
CA THR A 678 -31.09 52.13 -74.31
C THR A 678 -31.49 53.60 -74.55
N HIS A 679 -30.87 54.54 -73.82
CA HIS A 679 -31.05 55.98 -74.06
C HIS A 679 -30.58 56.38 -75.47
N ARG A 680 -29.44 55.88 -75.93
CA ARG A 680 -28.95 56.13 -77.30
C ARG A 680 -29.90 55.55 -78.35
N ALA A 681 -30.33 54.30 -78.21
CA ALA A 681 -31.30 53.68 -79.12
C ALA A 681 -32.64 54.44 -79.17
N GLY A 682 -33.18 54.89 -78.03
CA GLY A 682 -34.42 55.65 -77.96
C GLY A 682 -34.33 57.04 -78.61
N ARG A 683 -33.19 57.74 -78.43
CA ARG A 683 -32.91 59.00 -79.13
C ARG A 683 -32.82 58.79 -80.64
N ASP A 684 -32.05 57.79 -81.06
CA ASP A 684 -31.74 57.55 -82.47
C ASP A 684 -33.01 57.05 -83.21
N GLN A 685 -33.89 56.27 -82.56
CA GLN A 685 -35.24 55.94 -83.05
C GLN A 685 -36.14 57.19 -83.17
N ARG A 686 -36.12 58.10 -82.18
CA ARG A 686 -36.95 59.32 -82.21
C ARG A 686 -36.48 60.30 -83.30
N LEU A 687 -35.18 60.38 -83.56
CA LEU A 687 -34.61 61.10 -84.69
C LEU A 687 -35.11 60.55 -86.04
N ALA A 688 -35.11 59.22 -86.22
CA ALA A 688 -35.64 58.60 -87.44
C ALA A 688 -37.14 58.87 -87.62
N ALA A 689 -37.93 58.83 -86.54
CA ALA A 689 -39.36 59.14 -86.58
C ALA A 689 -39.65 60.61 -86.96
N LEU A 690 -38.89 61.56 -86.40
CA LEU A 690 -38.99 62.98 -86.72
C LEU A 690 -38.52 63.29 -88.15
N ALA A 691 -37.46 62.63 -88.63
CA ALA A 691 -36.99 62.74 -90.01
C ALA A 691 -38.08 62.28 -91.02
N ALA A 692 -38.73 61.15 -90.72
CA ALA A 692 -39.86 60.66 -91.51
C ALA A 692 -41.04 61.64 -91.48
N GLU A 693 -41.35 62.25 -90.34
CA GLU A 693 -42.43 63.24 -90.23
C GLU A 693 -42.13 64.54 -90.99
N ALA A 694 -40.89 65.06 -90.89
CA ALA A 694 -40.44 66.20 -91.67
C ALA A 694 -40.55 65.95 -93.19
N ALA A 695 -40.15 64.75 -93.64
CA ALA A 695 -40.28 64.35 -95.03
C ALA A 695 -41.75 64.25 -95.48
N ARG A 696 -42.63 63.65 -94.64
CA ARG A 696 -44.08 63.55 -94.93
C ARG A 696 -44.74 64.92 -95.06
N ARG A 697 -44.53 65.82 -94.10
CA ARG A 697 -45.14 67.16 -94.08
C ARG A 697 -44.67 68.02 -95.25
N ASN A 698 -43.37 68.02 -95.55
CA ASN A 698 -42.82 68.69 -96.72
C ASN A 698 -43.43 68.16 -98.04
N ALA A 699 -43.60 66.83 -98.17
CA ALA A 699 -44.25 66.21 -99.33
C ALA A 699 -45.77 66.49 -99.44
N ALA A 700 -46.40 66.96 -98.36
CA ALA A 700 -47.79 67.42 -98.31
C ALA A 700 -47.96 68.94 -98.48
N GLY A 701 -46.86 69.70 -98.56
CA GLY A 701 -46.89 71.17 -98.65
C GLY A 701 -46.86 71.90 -97.29
N ASP A 702 -46.84 71.18 -96.17
CA ASP A 702 -46.71 71.75 -94.83
C ASP A 702 -45.23 72.03 -94.51
N LEU A 703 -44.75 73.20 -94.92
CA LEU A 703 -43.36 73.62 -94.74
C LEU A 703 -43.05 74.04 -93.30
N ASP A 704 -43.97 74.70 -92.60
CA ASP A 704 -43.77 75.12 -91.20
C ASP A 704 -43.85 73.92 -90.23
N GLY A 705 -44.79 73.00 -90.42
CA GLY A 705 -44.86 71.78 -89.61
C GLY A 705 -43.74 70.79 -89.90
N ALA A 706 -43.15 70.80 -91.11
CA ALA A 706 -41.91 70.10 -91.42
C ALA A 706 -40.67 70.79 -90.79
N LEU A 707 -40.61 72.12 -90.77
CA LEU A 707 -39.59 72.88 -90.03
C LEU A 707 -39.64 72.59 -88.53
N LEU A 708 -40.84 72.47 -87.94
CA LEU A 708 -41.03 72.10 -86.54
C LEU A 708 -40.42 70.73 -86.24
N ALA A 709 -40.72 69.71 -87.05
CA ALA A 709 -40.13 68.38 -86.89
C ALA A 709 -38.58 68.39 -86.99
N ILE A 710 -38.00 69.23 -87.85
CA ILE A 710 -36.53 69.40 -87.94
C ILE A 710 -35.97 70.18 -86.73
N ASN A 711 -36.71 71.15 -86.17
CA ASN A 711 -36.33 71.80 -84.91
C ASN A 711 -36.33 70.80 -83.74
N ASP A 712 -37.32 69.90 -83.68
CA ASP A 712 -37.38 68.82 -82.68
C ASP A 712 -36.22 67.82 -82.84
N MET A 713 -35.74 67.58 -84.06
CA MET A 713 -34.51 66.81 -84.28
C MET A 713 -33.28 67.54 -83.73
N LEU A 714 -33.15 68.85 -83.94
CA LEU A 714 -32.07 69.64 -83.36
C LEU A 714 -32.19 69.75 -81.83
N ALA A 715 -33.38 69.68 -81.24
CA ALA A 715 -33.52 69.57 -79.78
C ALA A 715 -32.92 68.26 -79.22
N LEU A 716 -32.80 67.21 -80.04
CA LEU A 716 -32.15 65.94 -79.70
C LEU A 716 -30.66 65.89 -80.10
N VAL A 717 -30.25 66.58 -81.18
CA VAL A 717 -28.85 66.73 -81.64
C VAL A 717 -28.56 68.17 -82.10
N PRO A 718 -28.26 69.13 -81.19
CA PRO A 718 -28.21 70.57 -81.50
C PRO A 718 -27.22 70.99 -82.59
N ASN A 719 -26.14 70.24 -82.78
CA ASN A 719 -25.02 70.59 -83.64
C ASN A 719 -24.88 69.68 -84.88
N ASP A 720 -25.91 68.90 -85.25
CA ASP A 720 -25.83 68.05 -86.45
C ASP A 720 -25.83 68.91 -87.75
N PRO A 721 -24.75 68.86 -88.55
CA PRO A 721 -24.61 69.74 -89.72
C PRO A 721 -25.55 69.37 -90.87
N ALA A 722 -25.97 68.11 -91.00
CA ALA A 722 -26.88 67.66 -92.05
C ALA A 722 -28.32 68.10 -91.73
N ILE A 723 -28.74 67.97 -90.48
CA ILE A 723 -30.07 68.41 -89.99
C ILE A 723 -30.15 69.95 -90.04
N MET A 724 -29.10 70.67 -89.62
CA MET A 724 -29.03 72.12 -89.77
C MET A 724 -29.07 72.57 -91.25
N ALA A 725 -28.36 71.89 -92.16
CA ALA A 725 -28.43 72.18 -93.59
C ALA A 725 -29.83 71.89 -94.17
N HIS A 726 -30.49 70.82 -93.72
CA HIS A 726 -31.86 70.50 -94.15
C HIS A 726 -32.85 71.58 -93.69
N ARG A 727 -32.75 72.03 -92.44
CA ARG A 727 -33.52 73.17 -91.90
C ARG A 727 -33.33 74.42 -92.75
N ALA A 728 -32.08 74.77 -93.05
CA ALA A 728 -31.74 75.97 -93.83
C ALA A 728 -32.18 75.88 -95.30
N LYS A 729 -32.35 74.67 -95.86
CA LYS A 729 -32.97 74.48 -97.18
C LYS A 729 -34.49 74.67 -97.12
N LEU A 730 -35.14 74.11 -96.10
CA LEU A 730 -36.60 74.14 -95.95
C LEU A 730 -37.14 75.54 -95.60
N ALA A 731 -36.43 76.30 -94.76
CA ALA A 731 -36.79 77.68 -94.42
C ALA A 731 -36.82 78.59 -95.66
N ARG A 732 -35.76 78.53 -96.49
CA ARG A 732 -35.69 79.28 -97.75
C ARG A 732 -36.81 78.93 -98.72
N ALA A 733 -37.26 77.68 -98.74
CA ALA A 733 -38.42 77.26 -99.54
C ALA A 733 -39.72 77.90 -99.02
N ARG A 734 -39.94 77.92 -97.70
CA ARG A 734 -41.11 78.57 -97.09
C ARG A 734 -41.15 80.07 -97.37
N ASP A 735 -40.04 80.76 -97.18
CA ASP A 735 -40.01 82.22 -97.29
C ASP A 735 -40.27 82.69 -98.72
N ALA A 736 -39.73 81.98 -99.72
CA ALA A 736 -39.99 82.27 -101.13
C ALA A 736 -41.44 81.95 -101.57
N VAL A 737 -42.10 80.98 -100.93
CA VAL A 737 -43.54 80.71 -101.12
C VAL A 737 -44.40 81.82 -100.50
N ALA A 738 -44.06 82.30 -99.30
CA ALA A 738 -44.78 83.37 -98.62
C ALA A 738 -44.69 84.70 -99.39
N ASP A 739 -43.51 85.01 -99.92
CA ASP A 739 -43.22 86.16 -100.79
C ASP A 739 -43.99 86.10 -102.13
N ALA A 740 -44.02 84.94 -102.80
CA ALA A 740 -44.84 84.74 -104.00
C ALA A 740 -46.36 84.90 -103.74
N LEU A 741 -46.86 84.41 -102.58
CA LEU A 741 -48.24 84.61 -102.15
C LEU A 741 -48.54 86.08 -101.79
N ALA A 742 -47.56 86.84 -101.28
CA ALA A 742 -47.71 88.28 -101.07
C ALA A 742 -47.85 89.02 -102.40
N ARG A 743 -46.93 88.80 -103.36
CA ARG A 743 -47.04 89.36 -104.72
C ARG A 743 -48.39 89.05 -105.38
N THR A 744 -48.89 87.83 -105.22
CA THR A 744 -50.20 87.42 -105.74
C THR A 744 -51.34 88.32 -105.24
N ARG A 745 -51.32 88.70 -103.95
CA ARG A 745 -52.35 89.58 -103.35
C ARG A 745 -52.29 90.99 -103.94
N ASP A 746 -51.09 91.55 -104.08
CA ASP A 746 -50.87 92.90 -104.61
C ASP A 746 -51.18 93.01 -106.11
N PHE A 747 -50.93 91.93 -106.86
CA PHE A 747 -51.37 91.83 -108.25
C PHE A 747 -52.89 91.69 -108.37
N LEU A 748 -53.53 90.86 -107.54
CA LEU A 748 -54.98 90.70 -107.53
C LEU A 748 -55.72 91.99 -107.12
N ALA A 749 -55.26 92.66 -106.07
CA ALA A 749 -55.83 93.94 -105.61
C ALA A 749 -55.75 95.03 -106.69
N GLY A 750 -54.65 95.06 -107.47
CA GLY A 750 -54.51 95.93 -108.64
C GLY A 750 -55.20 95.42 -109.92
N ARG A 751 -56.05 94.38 -109.86
CA ARG A 751 -56.70 93.70 -111.00
C ARG A 751 -55.72 93.21 -112.10
N ARG A 752 -54.45 93.00 -111.77
CA ARG A 752 -53.37 92.53 -112.68
C ARG A 752 -53.33 90.99 -112.67
N PHE A 753 -54.44 90.37 -113.08
CA PHE A 753 -54.69 88.93 -112.89
C PHE A 753 -53.58 88.03 -113.45
N ASP A 754 -53.00 88.35 -114.61
CA ASP A 754 -51.98 87.51 -115.24
C ASP A 754 -50.63 87.54 -114.49
N LEU A 755 -50.29 88.66 -113.82
CA LEU A 755 -49.14 88.74 -112.93
C LEU A 755 -49.40 87.99 -111.61
N ALA A 756 -50.65 87.99 -111.12
CA ALA A 756 -51.03 87.19 -109.96
C ALA A 756 -50.92 85.68 -110.25
N LEU A 757 -51.35 85.22 -111.43
CA LEU A 757 -51.18 83.84 -111.88
C LEU A 757 -49.71 83.46 -112.09
N ALA A 758 -48.87 84.39 -112.58
CA ALA A 758 -47.43 84.18 -112.72
C ALA A 758 -46.73 84.01 -111.37
N ALA A 759 -47.03 84.85 -110.37
CA ALA A 759 -46.48 84.72 -109.02
C ALA A 759 -46.86 83.38 -108.36
N LEU A 760 -48.09 82.90 -108.55
CA LEU A 760 -48.50 81.57 -108.08
C LEU A 760 -47.71 80.44 -108.76
N ALA A 761 -47.38 80.59 -110.05
CA ALA A 761 -46.54 79.63 -110.77
C ALA A 761 -45.06 79.65 -110.34
N GLU A 762 -44.60 80.68 -109.62
CA GLU A 762 -43.31 80.66 -108.94
C GLU A 762 -43.37 79.85 -107.63
N ALA A 763 -44.46 79.96 -106.87
CA ALA A 763 -44.67 79.16 -105.66
C ALA A 763 -44.74 77.65 -105.95
N GLU A 764 -45.37 77.24 -107.06
CA GLU A 764 -45.42 75.83 -107.47
C GLU A 764 -44.06 75.25 -107.87
N LYS A 765 -43.14 76.06 -108.43
CA LYS A 765 -41.77 75.61 -108.74
C LYS A 765 -40.98 75.27 -107.46
N ILE A 766 -41.40 75.83 -106.32
CA ILE A 766 -40.83 75.52 -105.00
C ILE A 766 -41.51 74.27 -104.41
N ASN A 767 -42.85 74.22 -104.44
CA ASN A 767 -43.61 73.01 -104.12
C ASN A 767 -44.98 72.99 -104.83
N ALA A 768 -45.13 72.12 -105.83
CA ALA A 768 -46.33 72.04 -106.68
C ALA A 768 -47.60 71.49 -105.97
N LYS A 769 -47.51 71.12 -104.68
CA LYS A 769 -48.63 70.56 -103.90
C LYS A 769 -49.21 71.51 -102.85
N LEU A 770 -48.73 72.75 -102.77
CA LEU A 770 -49.17 73.75 -101.78
C LEU A 770 -50.69 74.03 -101.91
N PRO A 771 -51.54 73.64 -100.94
CA PRO A 771 -53.00 73.81 -101.07
C PRO A 771 -53.39 75.28 -101.21
N VAL A 772 -52.74 76.15 -100.43
CA VAL A 772 -52.89 77.60 -100.47
C VAL A 772 -52.61 78.20 -101.87
N VAL A 773 -51.68 77.63 -102.64
CA VAL A 773 -51.37 78.14 -104.00
C VAL A 773 -52.49 77.75 -104.98
N ALA A 774 -53.08 76.56 -104.82
CA ALA A 774 -54.24 76.15 -105.59
C ALA A 774 -55.50 76.98 -105.25
N GLU A 775 -55.75 77.24 -103.96
CA GLU A 775 -56.84 78.13 -103.50
C GLU A 775 -56.70 79.54 -104.07
N TRP A 776 -55.51 80.16 -103.93
CA TRP A 776 -55.27 81.49 -104.48
C TRP A 776 -55.34 81.52 -106.01
N ARG A 777 -54.99 80.44 -106.71
CA ARG A 777 -55.23 80.34 -108.17
C ARG A 777 -56.72 80.34 -108.50
N GLN A 778 -57.52 79.51 -107.84
CA GLN A 778 -58.97 79.49 -108.07
C GLN A 778 -59.59 80.87 -107.82
N LYS A 779 -59.17 81.55 -106.75
CA LYS A 779 -59.62 82.90 -106.41
C LYS A 779 -59.23 83.94 -107.45
N VAL A 780 -57.97 83.96 -107.90
CA VAL A 780 -57.49 84.88 -108.95
C VAL A 780 -58.22 84.64 -110.27
N GLN A 781 -58.45 83.38 -110.65
CA GLN A 781 -59.14 83.02 -111.87
C GLN A 781 -60.64 83.40 -111.82
N ALA A 782 -61.31 83.18 -110.68
CA ALA A 782 -62.71 83.54 -110.49
C ALA A 782 -62.93 85.06 -110.58
N GLU A 783 -62.09 85.87 -109.91
CA GLU A 783 -62.18 87.33 -110.00
C GLU A 783 -61.82 87.86 -111.40
N LYS A 784 -60.92 87.20 -112.14
CA LYS A 784 -60.66 87.51 -113.55
C LYS A 784 -61.92 87.31 -114.40
N SER A 785 -62.50 86.11 -114.37
CA SER A 785 -63.69 85.80 -115.16
C SER A 785 -64.91 86.62 -114.75
N ARG A 786 -65.05 86.98 -113.47
CA ARG A 786 -66.07 87.93 -113.00
C ARG A 786 -65.85 89.32 -113.60
N SER A 787 -64.64 89.85 -113.49
CA SER A 787 -64.28 91.17 -114.05
C SER A 787 -64.50 91.25 -115.57
N GLU A 788 -64.21 90.18 -116.31
CA GLU A 788 -64.47 90.08 -117.74
C GLU A 788 -65.99 90.01 -118.05
N THR A 789 -66.77 89.36 -117.19
CA THR A 789 -68.24 89.29 -117.31
C THR A 789 -68.90 90.64 -117.06
N ASP A 790 -68.54 91.32 -115.96
CA ASP A 790 -69.07 92.64 -115.60
C ASP A 790 -68.78 93.67 -116.71
N LEU A 791 -67.55 93.69 -117.23
CA LEU A 791 -67.16 94.51 -118.39
C LEU A 791 -67.98 94.20 -119.65
N THR A 792 -68.22 92.92 -119.93
CA THR A 792 -69.03 92.51 -121.09
C THR A 792 -70.48 93.00 -120.96
N ALA A 793 -71.06 92.92 -119.76
CA ALA A 793 -72.40 93.41 -119.47
C ALA A 793 -72.49 94.94 -119.60
N THR A 794 -71.52 95.69 -119.06
CA THR A 794 -71.49 97.17 -119.18
C THR A 794 -71.40 97.63 -120.64
N LEU A 795 -70.55 96.98 -121.45
CA LEU A 795 -70.43 97.29 -122.88
C LEU A 795 -71.72 96.92 -123.66
N ALA A 796 -72.40 95.83 -123.30
CA ALA A 796 -73.69 95.47 -123.89
C ALA A 796 -74.81 96.46 -123.52
N GLN A 797 -74.84 96.95 -122.28
CA GLN A 797 -75.81 97.94 -121.81
C GLN A 797 -75.60 99.31 -122.48
N ALA A 798 -74.35 99.76 -122.61
CA ALA A 798 -74.00 100.93 -123.42
C ALA A 798 -74.43 100.73 -124.90
N GLY A 799 -74.35 99.49 -125.41
CA GLY A 799 -74.92 99.07 -126.69
C GLY A 799 -76.42 99.34 -126.81
N SER A 800 -77.21 98.80 -125.89
CA SER A 800 -78.68 98.97 -125.89
C SER A 800 -79.10 100.44 -125.79
N LEU A 801 -78.38 101.27 -125.02
CA LEU A 801 -78.67 102.70 -124.87
C LEU A 801 -78.35 103.51 -126.14
N ALA A 802 -77.37 103.07 -126.95
CA ALA A 802 -77.15 103.65 -128.26
C ALA A 802 -78.33 103.36 -129.21
N ASP A 803 -78.89 102.14 -129.16
CA ASP A 803 -80.02 101.75 -130.00
C ASP A 803 -81.35 102.39 -129.57
N THR A 804 -81.59 102.61 -128.26
CA THR A 804 -82.75 103.37 -127.76
C THR A 804 -82.62 104.89 -127.90
N ARG A 805 -81.51 105.38 -128.47
CA ARG A 805 -81.17 106.81 -128.68
C ARG A 805 -80.81 107.61 -127.41
N GLU A 806 -80.47 106.93 -126.32
CA GLU A 806 -79.96 107.54 -125.08
C GLU A 806 -78.43 107.74 -125.13
N PHE A 807 -77.97 108.50 -126.13
CA PHE A 807 -76.57 108.63 -126.50
C PHE A 807 -75.65 109.22 -125.41
N ASP A 808 -76.19 109.96 -124.43
CA ASP A 808 -75.43 110.43 -123.26
C ASP A 808 -75.24 109.35 -122.18
N ALA A 809 -76.26 108.53 -121.93
CA ALA A 809 -76.14 107.40 -121.01
C ALA A 809 -75.23 106.32 -121.61
N ALA A 810 -75.37 106.04 -122.90
CA ALA A 810 -74.53 105.11 -123.65
C ALA A 810 -73.04 105.49 -123.59
N ARG A 811 -72.72 106.77 -123.81
CA ARG A 811 -71.33 107.29 -123.74
C ARG A 811 -70.74 107.10 -122.34
N ARG A 812 -71.46 107.51 -121.30
CA ARG A 812 -70.96 107.44 -119.91
C ARG A 812 -70.68 106.01 -119.46
N LEU A 813 -71.51 105.03 -119.85
CA LEU A 813 -71.26 103.62 -119.54
C LEU A 813 -70.07 103.04 -120.33
N LEU A 814 -69.85 103.49 -121.57
CA LEU A 814 -68.68 103.10 -122.35
C LEU A 814 -67.37 103.62 -121.75
N ASP A 815 -67.34 104.89 -121.32
CA ASP A 815 -66.16 105.46 -120.67
C ASP A 815 -65.96 104.90 -119.25
N ALA A 816 -67.03 104.69 -118.47
CA ALA A 816 -66.95 104.01 -117.18
C ALA A 816 -66.38 102.57 -117.31
N ALA A 817 -66.75 101.83 -118.36
CA ALA A 817 -66.14 100.52 -118.63
C ALA A 817 -64.62 100.61 -118.81
N ARG A 818 -64.12 101.66 -119.48
CA ARG A 818 -62.68 101.92 -119.64
C ARG A 818 -61.99 102.35 -118.34
N GLU A 819 -62.69 103.10 -117.47
CA GLU A 819 -62.16 103.51 -116.16
C GLU A 819 -62.00 102.35 -115.17
N THR A 820 -62.79 101.27 -115.29
CA THR A 820 -62.67 100.11 -114.39
C THR A 820 -61.41 99.25 -114.59
N GLY A 821 -60.64 99.49 -115.67
CA GLY A 821 -59.36 98.84 -115.94
C GLY A 821 -59.08 98.65 -117.45
N PRO A 822 -57.87 98.19 -117.81
CA PRO A 822 -57.53 97.90 -119.21
C PRO A 822 -58.44 96.79 -119.76
N LEU A 823 -59.22 97.12 -120.79
CA LEU A 823 -60.16 96.18 -121.41
C LEU A 823 -59.43 94.98 -122.04
N PRO A 824 -59.91 93.73 -121.84
CA PRO A 824 -59.45 92.56 -122.59
C PRO A 824 -59.51 92.81 -124.11
N PRO A 825 -58.56 92.31 -124.93
CA PRO A 825 -58.48 92.66 -126.35
C PRO A 825 -59.78 92.46 -127.15
N ALA A 826 -60.52 91.38 -126.85
CA ALA A 826 -61.80 91.07 -127.49
C ALA A 826 -62.95 92.03 -127.10
N LEU A 827 -62.86 92.68 -125.92
CA LEU A 827 -63.82 93.68 -125.46
C LEU A 827 -63.42 95.09 -125.90
N ALA A 828 -62.12 95.39 -125.93
CA ALA A 828 -61.58 96.65 -126.45
C ALA A 828 -62.00 96.93 -127.91
N ALA A 829 -62.04 95.89 -128.75
CA ALA A 829 -62.54 95.99 -130.12
C ALA A 829 -64.04 96.36 -130.18
N LYS A 830 -64.89 95.68 -129.38
CA LYS A 830 -66.34 95.95 -129.32
C LYS A 830 -66.66 97.37 -128.82
N ALA A 831 -65.92 97.83 -127.81
CA ALA A 831 -66.04 99.17 -127.26
C ALA A 831 -65.85 100.27 -128.34
N LYS A 832 -64.95 100.06 -129.30
CA LYS A 832 -64.59 101.06 -130.32
C LYS A 832 -65.62 101.20 -131.45
N GLU A 833 -66.32 100.14 -131.85
CA GLU A 833 -67.41 100.26 -132.83
C GLU A 833 -68.69 100.83 -132.19
N LEU A 834 -68.91 100.54 -130.90
CA LEU A 834 -70.01 101.14 -130.15
C LEU A 834 -69.87 102.67 -130.02
N GLU A 835 -68.66 103.15 -129.72
CA GLU A 835 -68.32 104.58 -129.70
C GLU A 835 -68.82 105.31 -130.96
N ARG A 836 -68.46 104.79 -132.13
CA ARG A 836 -68.82 105.33 -133.45
C ARG A 836 -70.34 105.39 -133.72
N ARG A 837 -71.12 104.47 -133.12
CA ARG A 837 -72.59 104.43 -133.24
C ARG A 837 -73.27 105.47 -132.34
N ILE A 838 -72.69 105.76 -131.19
CA ILE A 838 -73.27 106.68 -130.18
C ILE A 838 -73.25 108.13 -130.69
N ASP A 839 -72.11 108.58 -131.20
CA ASP A 839 -71.92 110.00 -131.55
C ASP A 839 -72.79 110.43 -132.75
N ALA A 840 -72.99 109.53 -133.72
CA ALA A 840 -73.76 109.80 -134.95
C ALA A 840 -75.26 110.04 -134.73
N GLY A 841 -75.83 109.54 -133.62
CA GLY A 841 -77.25 109.67 -133.31
C GLY A 841 -77.58 110.84 -132.38
N ARG A 842 -76.66 111.24 -131.49
CA ARG A 842 -76.86 112.33 -130.52
C ARG A 842 -77.26 113.64 -131.19
N ALA A 843 -76.65 113.93 -132.34
CA ALA A 843 -76.90 115.11 -133.16
C ALA A 843 -78.34 115.25 -133.69
N ARG A 844 -79.23 114.26 -133.50
CA ARG A 844 -80.63 114.30 -133.93
C ARG A 844 -81.65 114.35 -132.77
N HIS A 845 -81.17 114.51 -131.52
CA HIS A 845 -82.01 114.37 -130.32
C HIS A 845 -81.91 115.56 -129.34
N GLU A 846 -80.88 116.41 -129.44
CA GLU A 846 -80.80 117.65 -128.63
C GLU A 846 -81.94 118.64 -128.92
N ASP A 847 -82.45 118.68 -130.16
CA ASP A 847 -83.50 119.63 -130.58
C ASP A 847 -84.84 119.45 -129.85
N ALA A 848 -85.04 118.37 -129.10
CA ALA A 848 -86.37 117.89 -128.72
C ALA A 848 -86.68 117.78 -127.21
N LYS A 849 -85.73 117.97 -126.27
CA LYS A 849 -85.99 117.56 -124.87
C LYS A 849 -85.11 118.20 -123.77
N ARG A 850 -85.66 119.13 -122.95
CA ARG A 850 -84.96 119.72 -121.77
C ARG A 850 -85.88 120.05 -120.55
N GLU A 851 -86.27 119.08 -119.67
CA GLU A 851 -87.02 119.30 -118.36
C GLU A 851 -87.05 118.11 -117.26
N GLN A 852 -86.32 118.19 -116.09
CA GLN A 852 -86.55 117.80 -114.58
C GLN A 852 -86.40 116.34 -113.80
N THR A 853 -86.11 116.15 -112.40
CA THR A 853 -85.71 114.87 -111.50
C THR A 853 -85.70 114.78 -109.81
N ASN A 854 -85.36 113.64 -109.00
CA ASN A 854 -84.78 113.36 -107.50
C ASN A 854 -85.52 112.41 -106.31
N ARG A 855 -85.18 111.81 -105.03
CA ARG A 855 -84.09 111.28 -103.95
C ARG A 855 -84.56 110.46 -102.54
N GLY A 856 -83.75 109.81 -101.54
CA GLY A 856 -84.13 109.13 -100.13
C GLY A 856 -83.12 108.31 -99.06
N LYS A 857 -83.39 107.82 -97.72
CA LYS A 857 -82.55 106.95 -96.63
C LYS A 857 -82.95 106.57 -95.04
N SER A 858 -82.41 105.51 -94.22
CA SER A 858 -82.09 105.31 -92.63
C SER A 858 -82.40 103.99 -91.62
N ALA A 859 -81.79 103.69 -90.35
CA ALA A 859 -82.02 102.54 -89.23
C ALA A 859 -81.27 102.41 -87.72
N ALA A 860 -81.54 101.47 -86.65
CA ALA A 860 -80.90 101.27 -85.18
C ALA A 860 -81.10 99.96 -84.10
N PRO A 861 -80.48 99.75 -82.82
CA PRO A 861 -80.37 98.50 -81.80
C PRO A 861 -80.39 98.49 -80.11
N ALA A 862 -80.11 97.39 -79.21
CA ALA A 862 -80.21 97.21 -77.61
C ALA A 862 -79.49 96.01 -76.65
N ASP A 863 -79.56 95.83 -75.22
CA ASP A 863 -78.83 94.84 -74.17
C ASP A 863 -79.25 94.53 -72.55
N ALA A 864 -78.72 93.57 -71.63
CA ALA A 864 -78.98 93.23 -70.06
C ALA A 864 -78.23 92.08 -69.05
N ASP A 865 -78.31 91.97 -67.61
CA ASP A 865 -77.75 90.88 -66.54
C ASP A 865 -78.27 90.68 -64.96
N ARG A 866 -78.12 89.50 -64.19
CA ARG A 866 -77.66 89.20 -62.70
C ARG A 866 -77.51 87.72 -62.11
N ALA A 867 -78.56 86.90 -61.88
CA ALA A 867 -78.66 85.97 -60.69
C ALA A 867 -77.82 84.66 -60.60
N GLY A 868 -77.31 84.09 -61.70
CA GLY A 868 -76.76 82.70 -61.73
C GLY A 868 -75.43 82.42 -60.99
N ARG A 869 -74.94 83.35 -60.18
CA ARG A 869 -73.55 83.34 -59.66
C ARG A 869 -73.30 82.32 -58.52
N CYS A 870 -74.27 82.03 -57.66
CA CYS A 870 -74.09 81.06 -56.58
C CYS A 870 -74.12 79.61 -57.09
N GLU A 871 -75.02 79.29 -58.02
CA GLU A 871 -75.05 77.97 -58.68
C GLU A 871 -73.78 77.68 -59.51
N ALA A 872 -73.14 78.73 -60.05
CA ALA A 872 -71.89 78.58 -60.79
C ALA A 872 -70.77 78.03 -59.90
N LEU A 873 -70.59 78.60 -58.69
CA LEU A 873 -69.60 78.14 -57.72
C LEU A 873 -69.87 76.71 -57.24
N GLY A 874 -71.13 76.37 -56.95
CA GLY A 874 -71.51 75.00 -56.57
C GLY A 874 -71.20 73.96 -57.67
N ARG A 875 -71.56 74.27 -58.92
CA ARG A 875 -71.24 73.41 -60.08
C ARG A 875 -69.74 73.31 -60.35
N GLN A 876 -68.98 74.38 -60.14
CA GLN A 876 -67.53 74.41 -60.31
C GLN A 876 -66.81 73.49 -59.29
N ALA A 877 -67.18 73.56 -58.01
CA ALA A 877 -66.62 72.71 -56.97
C ALA A 877 -66.97 71.21 -57.18
N GLY A 878 -68.19 70.93 -57.65
CA GLY A 878 -68.62 69.59 -58.09
C GLY A 878 -67.79 69.05 -59.24
N SER A 879 -67.69 69.83 -60.33
CA SER A 879 -66.94 69.45 -61.54
C SER A 879 -65.47 69.13 -61.26
N LYS A 880 -64.79 69.91 -60.40
CA LYS A 880 -63.42 69.61 -59.96
C LYS A 880 -63.30 68.28 -59.22
N ARG A 881 -64.22 68.00 -58.28
CA ARG A 881 -64.25 66.74 -57.53
C ARG A 881 -64.42 65.55 -58.48
N ASP A 882 -65.33 65.67 -59.44
CA ASP A 882 -65.69 64.59 -60.36
C ASP A 882 -64.63 64.39 -61.47
N ALA A 883 -63.82 65.42 -61.76
CA ALA A 883 -62.60 65.33 -62.55
C ALA A 883 -61.36 64.86 -61.75
N GLY A 884 -61.50 64.53 -60.46
CA GLY A 884 -60.42 64.05 -59.59
C GLY A 884 -59.53 65.12 -58.97
N ASP A 885 -59.76 66.41 -59.24
CA ASP A 885 -59.10 67.54 -58.56
C ASP A 885 -59.72 67.76 -57.17
N HIS A 886 -59.54 66.79 -56.28
CA HIS A 886 -60.02 66.85 -54.90
C HIS A 886 -59.41 68.04 -54.11
N ALA A 887 -58.17 68.44 -54.41
CA ALA A 887 -57.48 69.53 -53.71
C ALA A 887 -57.92 70.94 -54.17
N GLY A 888 -58.31 71.10 -55.45
CA GLY A 888 -59.03 72.28 -55.92
C GLY A 888 -60.49 72.29 -55.49
N ALA A 889 -61.18 71.16 -55.52
CA ALA A 889 -62.55 71.04 -55.04
C ALA A 889 -62.69 71.45 -53.56
N ILE A 890 -61.79 71.02 -52.68
CA ILE A 890 -61.81 71.41 -51.25
C ILE A 890 -61.75 72.93 -51.07
N ARG A 891 -60.87 73.63 -51.81
CA ARG A 891 -60.77 75.11 -51.73
C ARG A 891 -62.01 75.81 -52.28
N ASP A 892 -62.58 75.32 -53.38
CA ASP A 892 -63.81 75.87 -53.95
C ASP A 892 -65.01 75.61 -53.01
N TYR A 893 -65.12 74.44 -52.37
CA TYR A 893 -66.14 74.15 -51.36
C TYR A 893 -65.98 74.98 -50.09
N GLN A 894 -64.75 75.22 -49.61
CA GLN A 894 -64.49 76.13 -48.49
C GLN A 894 -64.87 77.58 -48.84
N THR A 895 -64.62 78.01 -50.09
CA THR A 895 -65.05 79.31 -50.60
C THR A 895 -66.58 79.39 -50.69
N LEU A 896 -67.25 78.32 -51.15
CA LEU A 896 -68.70 78.22 -51.21
C LEU A 896 -69.31 78.26 -49.80
N LEU A 897 -68.78 77.53 -48.83
CA LEU A 897 -69.22 77.56 -47.43
C LEU A 897 -68.97 78.92 -46.75
N THR A 898 -68.06 79.74 -47.27
CA THR A 898 -67.85 81.12 -46.81
C THR A 898 -68.92 82.09 -47.35
N GLN A 899 -69.49 81.81 -48.53
CA GLN A 899 -70.49 82.69 -49.19
C GLN A 899 -71.94 82.19 -49.02
N CYS A 900 -72.12 80.88 -48.81
CA CYS A 900 -73.39 80.16 -48.73
C CYS A 900 -73.28 79.07 -47.63
N PRO A 901 -73.20 79.45 -46.34
CA PRO A 901 -72.86 78.53 -45.24
C PRO A 901 -73.87 77.38 -45.06
N ASP A 902 -75.14 77.59 -45.40
CA ASP A 902 -76.23 76.61 -45.22
C ASP A 902 -76.16 75.42 -46.20
N THR A 903 -75.11 75.34 -47.03
CA THR A 903 -74.94 74.31 -48.06
C THR A 903 -74.45 72.98 -47.45
N CYS A 904 -75.30 72.29 -46.67
CA CYS A 904 -74.91 71.06 -45.93
C CYS A 904 -74.17 70.00 -46.77
N GLN A 905 -74.52 69.85 -48.05
CA GLN A 905 -73.88 68.90 -48.96
C GLN A 905 -72.40 69.24 -49.27
N ALA A 906 -71.99 70.50 -49.12
CA ALA A 906 -70.59 70.90 -49.29
C ALA A 906 -69.69 70.37 -48.17
N TYR A 907 -70.15 70.33 -46.91
CA TYR A 907 -69.40 69.71 -45.80
C TYR A 907 -69.12 68.22 -46.10
N ASN A 908 -70.13 67.47 -46.52
CA ASN A 908 -69.96 66.08 -46.94
C ASN A 908 -68.99 65.97 -48.13
N ASN A 909 -69.07 66.85 -49.13
CA ASN A 909 -68.19 66.79 -50.29
C ASN A 909 -66.73 67.15 -49.98
N VAL A 910 -66.46 67.99 -48.98
CA VAL A 910 -65.10 68.19 -48.42
C VAL A 910 -64.62 66.91 -47.76
N GLY A 911 -65.44 66.29 -46.90
CA GLY A 911 -65.13 65.00 -46.26
C GLY A 911 -64.84 63.89 -47.28
N THR A 912 -65.68 63.74 -48.32
CA THR A 912 -65.48 62.77 -49.41
C THR A 912 -64.19 63.05 -50.18
N SER A 913 -63.86 64.32 -50.45
CA SER A 913 -62.63 64.68 -51.18
C SER A 913 -61.36 64.37 -50.37
N LEU A 914 -61.37 64.61 -49.06
CA LEU A 914 -60.28 64.22 -48.14
C LEU A 914 -60.15 62.70 -48.04
N PHE A 915 -61.27 61.99 -47.92
CA PHE A 915 -61.29 60.52 -47.83
C PHE A 915 -60.80 59.83 -49.11
N SER A 916 -61.13 60.36 -50.29
CA SER A 916 -60.61 59.90 -51.59
C SER A 916 -59.10 60.18 -51.76
N LEU A 917 -58.58 61.24 -51.14
CA LEU A 917 -57.14 61.52 -51.06
C LEU A 917 -56.41 60.68 -49.99
N GLY A 918 -57.13 59.84 -49.22
CA GLY A 918 -56.57 58.96 -48.19
C GLY A 918 -56.48 59.56 -46.79
N TYR A 919 -56.84 60.83 -46.61
CA TYR A 919 -56.83 61.56 -45.33
C TYR A 919 -58.07 61.22 -44.49
N ALA A 920 -58.17 59.95 -44.08
CA ALA A 920 -59.36 59.39 -43.45
C ALA A 920 -59.57 59.85 -41.99
N ALA A 921 -58.53 60.34 -41.30
CA ALA A 921 -58.68 60.89 -39.96
C ALA A 921 -59.20 62.34 -40.03
N GLU A 922 -58.69 63.08 -41.01
CA GLU A 922 -58.98 64.47 -41.30
C GLU A 922 -60.35 64.65 -41.97
N SER A 923 -60.86 63.63 -42.68
CA SER A 923 -62.21 63.65 -43.27
C SER A 923 -63.34 63.49 -42.25
N LEU A 924 -63.09 62.83 -41.11
CA LEU A 924 -64.15 62.49 -40.14
C LEU A 924 -64.85 63.72 -39.54
N PRO A 925 -64.15 64.79 -39.09
CA PRO A 925 -64.81 66.01 -38.61
C PRO A 925 -65.75 66.64 -39.66
N TRP A 926 -65.40 66.63 -40.95
CA TRP A 926 -66.24 67.19 -42.01
C TRP A 926 -67.50 66.36 -42.27
N PHE A 927 -67.44 65.04 -42.11
CA PHE A 927 -68.64 64.20 -42.12
C PHE A 927 -69.50 64.40 -40.87
N ASP A 928 -68.90 64.61 -39.70
CA ASP A 928 -69.67 64.91 -38.49
C ASP A 928 -70.35 66.30 -38.53
N GLU A 929 -69.72 67.33 -39.13
CA GLU A 929 -70.41 68.61 -39.39
C GLU A 929 -71.53 68.45 -40.43
N ALA A 930 -71.36 67.62 -41.47
CA ALA A 930 -72.45 67.31 -42.40
C ALA A 930 -73.65 66.64 -41.68
N VAL A 931 -73.39 65.71 -40.75
CA VAL A 931 -74.42 65.06 -39.92
C VAL A 931 -75.07 66.02 -38.93
N LYS A 932 -74.38 67.08 -38.46
CA LYS A 932 -75.01 68.14 -37.65
C LYS A 932 -75.89 69.06 -38.51
N CYS A 933 -75.46 69.36 -39.73
CA CYS A 933 -76.16 70.26 -40.65
C CYS A 933 -77.47 69.62 -41.18
N ASP A 934 -77.42 68.33 -41.55
CA ASP A 934 -78.63 67.52 -41.82
C ASP A 934 -78.51 66.14 -41.15
N PRO A 935 -79.11 65.97 -39.95
CA PRO A 935 -79.13 64.69 -39.25
C PRO A 935 -80.01 63.62 -39.92
N ALA A 936 -80.98 64.02 -40.75
CA ALA A 936 -81.89 63.09 -41.40
C ALA A 936 -81.18 62.35 -42.56
N GLN A 937 -80.32 63.05 -43.31
CA GLN A 937 -79.62 62.52 -44.48
C GLN A 937 -78.75 61.29 -44.16
N ALA A 938 -79.17 60.12 -44.64
CA ALA A 938 -78.51 58.85 -44.38
C ALA A 938 -77.06 58.82 -44.88
N LEU A 939 -76.82 59.35 -46.09
CA LEU A 939 -75.50 59.39 -46.73
C LEU A 939 -74.40 60.00 -45.85
N PHE A 940 -74.72 61.04 -45.07
CA PHE A 940 -73.74 61.71 -44.22
C PHE A 940 -73.39 60.84 -43.00
N ARG A 941 -74.40 60.20 -42.39
CA ARG A 941 -74.23 59.26 -41.28
C ARG A 941 -73.46 58.00 -41.72
N ASP A 942 -73.75 57.48 -42.90
CA ASP A 942 -73.09 56.31 -43.47
C ASP A 942 -71.62 56.59 -43.80
N ASN A 943 -71.31 57.75 -44.39
CA ASN A 943 -69.93 58.18 -44.64
C ASN A 943 -69.12 58.35 -43.34
N ALA A 944 -69.72 58.95 -42.31
CA ALA A 944 -69.09 59.10 -41.00
C ALA A 944 -68.84 57.73 -40.33
N ALA A 945 -69.81 56.81 -40.40
CA ALA A 945 -69.70 55.46 -39.84
C ALA A 945 -68.65 54.59 -40.59
N LEU A 946 -68.63 54.65 -41.93
CA LEU A 946 -67.63 53.97 -42.75
C LEU A 946 -66.21 54.49 -42.47
N THR A 947 -66.06 55.81 -42.28
CA THR A 947 -64.78 56.44 -41.93
C THR A 947 -64.30 56.00 -40.55
N ARG A 948 -65.16 56.04 -39.52
CA ARG A 948 -64.88 55.48 -38.19
C ARG A 948 -64.46 54.01 -38.25
N LYS A 949 -65.15 53.19 -39.06
CA LYS A 949 -64.83 51.77 -39.24
C LYS A 949 -63.46 51.56 -39.92
N ARG A 950 -63.08 52.39 -40.89
CA ARG A 950 -61.73 52.35 -41.51
C ARG A 950 -60.63 52.73 -40.52
N LEU A 951 -60.85 53.76 -39.70
CA LEU A 951 -59.89 54.17 -38.67
C LEU A 951 -59.73 53.11 -37.57
N ALA A 952 -60.82 52.49 -37.12
CA ALA A 952 -60.79 51.39 -36.17
C ALA A 952 -60.09 50.14 -36.76
N ALA A 953 -60.25 49.86 -38.05
CA ALA A 953 -59.55 48.77 -38.74
C ALA A 953 -58.07 49.07 -39.06
N ALA A 954 -57.60 50.32 -38.85
CA ALA A 954 -56.21 50.72 -39.06
C ALA A 954 -55.31 50.50 -37.83
N GLN A 955 -55.86 50.02 -36.71
CA GLN A 955 -55.07 49.45 -35.62
C GLN A 955 -55.53 48.00 -35.36
N PRO A 956 -54.60 47.03 -35.21
CA PRO A 956 -54.97 45.69 -34.82
C PRO A 956 -55.44 45.65 -33.36
N PRO A 957 -56.42 44.80 -33.00
CA PRO A 957 -56.70 44.53 -31.59
C PRO A 957 -55.46 43.91 -30.95
N ALA A 958 -55.00 44.50 -29.84
CA ALA A 958 -53.80 44.04 -29.16
C ALA A 958 -53.98 42.59 -28.68
N SER A 959 -53.03 41.72 -29.06
CA SER A 959 -52.97 40.36 -28.53
C SER A 959 -52.49 40.36 -27.06
N ASP A 960 -52.73 39.28 -26.32
CA ASP A 960 -52.20 39.11 -24.96
C ASP A 960 -50.67 39.25 -24.92
N ALA A 961 -49.98 38.84 -25.99
CA ALA A 961 -48.55 39.05 -26.15
C ALA A 961 -48.17 40.53 -26.19
N GLN A 962 -48.96 41.37 -26.87
CA GLN A 962 -48.72 42.81 -26.98
C GLN A 962 -49.01 43.54 -25.67
N ALA A 963 -50.05 43.14 -24.92
CA ALA A 963 -50.31 43.63 -23.57
C ALA A 963 -49.14 43.29 -22.61
N LEU A 964 -48.64 42.05 -22.67
CA LEU A 964 -47.47 41.61 -21.88
C LEU A 964 -46.17 42.33 -22.28
N CYS A 965 -46.00 42.69 -23.55
CA CYS A 965 -44.86 43.48 -24.01
C CYS A 965 -44.95 44.96 -23.58
N SER A 966 -46.13 45.57 -23.58
CA SER A 966 -46.33 46.92 -23.02
C SER A 966 -45.99 46.97 -21.53
N ALA A 967 -46.49 46.03 -20.73
CA ALA A 967 -46.16 45.95 -19.30
C ALA A 967 -44.66 45.68 -19.03
N ALA A 968 -44.00 44.90 -19.90
CA ALA A 968 -42.55 44.69 -19.83
C ALA A 968 -41.75 45.96 -20.22
N PHE A 969 -42.25 46.74 -21.18
CA PHE A 969 -41.68 48.01 -21.61
C PHE A 969 -41.82 49.10 -20.53
N GLU A 970 -42.98 49.23 -19.90
CA GLU A 970 -43.19 50.11 -18.74
C GLU A 970 -42.25 49.76 -17.58
N LYS A 971 -42.02 48.46 -17.34
CA LYS A 971 -41.05 48.01 -16.32
C LYS A 971 -39.60 48.38 -16.67
N ALA A 972 -39.23 48.42 -17.95
CA ALA A 972 -37.93 48.90 -18.41
C ALA A 972 -37.82 50.44 -18.30
N GLU A 973 -38.89 51.16 -18.63
CA GLU A 973 -38.97 52.63 -18.49
C GLU A 973 -38.88 53.09 -17.03
N ASN A 974 -39.55 52.39 -16.12
CA ASN A 974 -39.48 52.66 -14.68
C ASN A 974 -38.05 52.46 -14.13
N ARG A 975 -37.32 51.43 -14.58
CA ARG A 975 -35.90 51.25 -14.27
C ARG A 975 -35.02 52.35 -14.86
N ARG A 976 -35.21 52.69 -16.14
CA ARG A 976 -34.46 53.75 -16.85
C ARG A 976 -34.65 55.13 -16.19
N SER A 977 -35.84 55.38 -15.65
CA SER A 977 -36.20 56.61 -14.97
C SER A 977 -35.72 56.63 -13.51
N GLY A 978 -35.73 55.49 -12.83
CA GLY A 978 -35.13 55.29 -11.50
C GLY A 978 -33.60 55.18 -11.48
N GLY A 979 -32.92 55.38 -12.61
CA GLY A 979 -31.45 55.35 -12.72
C GLY A 979 -30.81 53.97 -12.91
N ASP A 980 -31.59 52.88 -12.84
CA ASP A 980 -31.13 51.52 -13.16
C ASP A 980 -31.00 51.34 -14.68
N LEU A 981 -29.98 51.96 -15.27
CA LEU A 981 -29.71 51.87 -16.70
C LEU A 981 -29.37 50.43 -17.15
N ALA A 982 -28.78 49.61 -16.26
CA ALA A 982 -28.39 48.23 -16.58
C ALA A 982 -29.61 47.29 -16.64
N GLY A 983 -30.44 47.28 -15.60
CA GLY A 983 -31.69 46.53 -15.59
C GLY A 983 -32.74 47.09 -16.55
N ALA A 984 -32.61 48.34 -17.00
CA ALA A 984 -33.36 48.89 -18.13
C ALA A 984 -32.88 48.32 -19.47
N VAL A 985 -31.56 48.26 -19.74
CA VAL A 985 -31.01 47.61 -20.95
C VAL A 985 -31.49 46.16 -21.08
N GLU A 986 -31.40 45.36 -20.01
CA GLU A 986 -31.93 43.99 -20.01
C GLU A 986 -33.47 43.95 -20.11
N GLY A 987 -34.16 44.96 -19.58
CA GLY A 987 -35.60 45.16 -19.75
C GLY A 987 -36.00 45.34 -21.22
N TYR A 988 -35.40 46.29 -21.93
CA TYR A 988 -35.70 46.50 -23.36
C TYR A 988 -35.27 45.33 -24.23
N LYS A 989 -34.12 44.68 -23.93
CA LYS A 989 -33.72 43.42 -24.59
C LYS A 989 -34.82 42.35 -24.47
N ALA A 990 -35.38 42.16 -23.28
CA ALA A 990 -36.48 41.22 -23.06
C ALA A 990 -37.75 41.61 -23.82
N VAL A 991 -38.05 42.91 -23.97
CA VAL A 991 -39.17 43.40 -24.80
C VAL A 991 -38.93 43.09 -26.28
N VAL A 992 -37.79 43.48 -26.86
CA VAL A 992 -37.54 43.27 -28.31
C VAL A 992 -37.38 41.80 -28.68
N ASN A 993 -36.86 40.96 -27.78
CA ASN A 993 -36.80 39.52 -27.98
C ASN A 993 -38.19 38.85 -27.94
N ARG A 994 -39.17 39.46 -27.25
CA ARG A 994 -40.54 38.92 -27.09
C ARG A 994 -41.54 39.52 -28.08
N CYS A 995 -41.34 40.78 -28.47
CA CYS A 995 -42.09 41.49 -29.49
C CYS A 995 -41.10 42.23 -30.43
N PRO A 996 -40.59 41.57 -31.48
CA PRO A 996 -39.66 42.15 -32.45
C PRO A 996 -40.20 43.38 -33.21
N ASP A 997 -41.51 43.61 -33.19
CA ASP A 997 -42.16 44.75 -33.83
C ASP A 997 -42.41 45.94 -32.86
N PHE A 998 -41.95 45.85 -31.59
CA PHE A 998 -42.11 46.92 -30.61
C PHE A 998 -41.04 48.01 -30.79
N CYS A 999 -41.15 48.78 -31.88
CA CYS A 999 -40.11 49.70 -32.37
C CYS A 999 -39.54 50.65 -31.30
N ALA A 1000 -40.40 51.15 -30.39
CA ALA A 1000 -40.00 52.06 -29.31
C ALA A 1000 -39.00 51.43 -28.31
N ALA A 1001 -39.02 50.11 -28.13
CA ALA A 1001 -38.07 49.43 -27.25
C ALA A 1001 -36.64 49.41 -27.82
N TYR A 1002 -36.49 49.30 -29.15
CA TYR A 1002 -35.19 49.46 -29.80
C TYR A 1002 -34.65 50.88 -29.65
N ASN A 1003 -35.49 51.90 -29.86
CA ASN A 1003 -35.11 53.29 -29.68
C ASN A 1003 -34.68 53.58 -28.22
N ASN A 1004 -35.45 53.09 -27.25
CA ASN A 1004 -35.21 53.40 -25.84
C ASN A 1004 -34.07 52.55 -25.24
N LEU A 1005 -33.79 51.36 -25.81
CA LEU A 1005 -32.52 50.63 -25.61
C LEU A 1005 -31.33 51.46 -26.12
N GLY A 1006 -31.41 52.01 -27.34
CA GLY A 1006 -30.41 52.92 -27.90
C GLY A 1006 -30.15 54.15 -27.01
N LEU A 1007 -31.21 54.82 -26.56
CA LEU A 1007 -31.12 55.97 -25.64
C LEU A 1007 -30.54 55.59 -24.26
N THR A 1008 -30.78 54.37 -23.78
CA THR A 1008 -30.25 53.90 -22.50
C THR A 1008 -28.75 53.57 -22.60
N LEU A 1009 -28.32 52.95 -23.71
CA LEU A 1009 -26.89 52.74 -24.02
C LEU A 1009 -26.17 54.08 -24.20
N HIS A 1010 -26.81 55.07 -24.84
CA HIS A 1010 -26.34 56.46 -24.88
C HIS A 1010 -26.14 57.05 -23.46
N LYS A 1011 -27.09 56.88 -22.53
CA LYS A 1011 -26.95 57.32 -21.13
C LYS A 1011 -25.84 56.60 -20.36
N GLN A 1012 -25.48 55.38 -20.76
CA GLN A 1012 -24.33 54.64 -20.22
C GLN A 1012 -22.98 55.02 -20.88
N GLY A 1013 -22.97 55.92 -21.87
CA GLY A 1013 -21.78 56.26 -22.65
C GLY A 1013 -21.47 55.28 -23.80
N ASN A 1014 -22.19 54.17 -23.90
CA ASN A 1014 -22.04 53.09 -24.90
C ASN A 1014 -22.55 53.49 -26.31
N THR A 1015 -22.16 54.67 -26.76
CA THR A 1015 -22.59 55.34 -28.02
C THR A 1015 -22.38 54.47 -29.28
N PRO A 1016 -21.27 53.72 -29.46
CA PRO A 1016 -21.13 52.82 -30.60
C PRO A 1016 -22.14 51.67 -30.59
N GLN A 1017 -22.49 51.16 -29.40
CA GLN A 1017 -23.39 50.01 -29.24
C GLN A 1017 -24.87 50.37 -29.43
N SER A 1018 -25.24 51.66 -29.31
CA SER A 1018 -26.61 52.10 -29.56
C SER A 1018 -27.00 52.18 -31.04
N LEU A 1019 -26.04 52.32 -31.96
CA LEU A 1019 -26.33 52.56 -33.39
C LEU A 1019 -27.18 51.45 -34.04
N PRO A 1020 -26.89 50.14 -33.86
CA PRO A 1020 -27.72 49.08 -34.47
C PRO A 1020 -29.16 49.07 -33.94
N PHE A 1021 -29.39 49.52 -32.71
CA PHE A 1021 -30.74 49.57 -32.13
C PHE A 1021 -31.53 50.79 -32.65
N PHE A 1022 -30.90 51.94 -32.86
CA PHE A 1022 -31.57 53.06 -33.56
C PHE A 1022 -31.86 52.73 -35.02
N GLU A 1023 -30.91 52.06 -35.70
CA GLU A 1023 -31.12 51.56 -37.06
C GLU A 1023 -32.27 50.55 -37.11
N GLN A 1024 -32.40 49.65 -36.12
CA GLN A 1024 -33.50 48.70 -36.04
C GLN A 1024 -34.85 49.37 -35.69
N ALA A 1025 -34.86 50.39 -34.85
CA ALA A 1025 -36.06 51.19 -34.59
C ALA A 1025 -36.54 51.88 -35.88
N LEU A 1026 -35.61 52.47 -36.64
CA LEU A 1026 -35.90 53.12 -37.92
C LEU A 1026 -36.31 52.11 -39.02
N ARG A 1027 -35.76 50.89 -39.04
CA ARG A 1027 -36.28 49.79 -39.89
C ARG A 1027 -37.70 49.38 -39.52
N CYS A 1028 -38.00 49.37 -38.22
CA CYS A 1028 -39.30 48.96 -37.68
C CYS A 1028 -40.41 50.01 -37.93
N ASN A 1029 -40.09 51.31 -37.83
CA ASN A 1029 -40.96 52.38 -38.32
C ASN A 1029 -40.17 53.45 -39.11
N PRO A 1030 -40.04 53.30 -40.44
CA PRO A 1030 -39.30 54.24 -41.30
C PRO A 1030 -39.91 55.65 -41.42
N ARG A 1031 -41.10 55.88 -40.85
CA ARG A 1031 -41.80 57.17 -40.85
C ARG A 1031 -41.77 57.88 -39.50
N ASP A 1032 -41.12 57.30 -38.50
CA ASP A 1032 -40.96 57.93 -37.19
C ASP A 1032 -39.80 58.94 -37.19
N ASN A 1033 -40.14 60.23 -37.10
CA ASN A 1033 -39.14 61.30 -37.06
C ASN A 1033 -38.20 61.17 -35.85
N LEU A 1034 -38.66 60.68 -34.70
CA LEU A 1034 -37.84 60.53 -33.50
C LEU A 1034 -36.77 59.45 -33.67
N PHE A 1035 -37.12 58.33 -34.32
CA PHE A 1035 -36.15 57.26 -34.59
C PHE A 1035 -35.11 57.72 -35.63
N LYS A 1036 -35.55 58.48 -36.65
CA LYS A 1036 -34.68 59.09 -37.64
C LYS A 1036 -33.71 60.08 -37.00
N GLU A 1037 -34.20 61.01 -36.18
CA GLU A 1037 -33.37 62.00 -35.48
C GLU A 1037 -32.34 61.33 -34.55
N ASN A 1038 -32.74 60.32 -33.77
CA ASN A 1038 -31.81 59.60 -32.88
C ASN A 1038 -30.73 58.82 -33.66
N TYR A 1039 -31.10 58.20 -34.79
CA TYR A 1039 -30.15 57.54 -35.69
C TYR A 1039 -29.16 58.55 -36.30
N GLU A 1040 -29.65 59.64 -36.91
CA GLU A 1040 -28.83 60.67 -37.55
C GLU A 1040 -27.91 61.38 -36.54
N LEU A 1041 -28.40 61.67 -35.32
CA LEU A 1041 -27.61 62.24 -34.24
C LEU A 1041 -26.51 61.27 -33.76
N THR A 1042 -26.80 59.97 -33.68
CA THR A 1042 -25.80 58.94 -33.33
C THR A 1042 -24.72 58.82 -34.39
N VAL A 1043 -25.09 58.73 -35.67
CA VAL A 1043 -24.15 58.69 -36.81
C VAL A 1043 -23.29 59.95 -36.83
N LYS A 1044 -23.89 61.13 -36.59
CA LYS A 1044 -23.15 62.41 -36.50
C LYS A 1044 -22.16 62.41 -35.35
N ARG A 1045 -22.55 61.95 -34.15
CA ARG A 1045 -21.67 61.84 -32.97
C ARG A 1045 -20.48 60.92 -33.21
N LEU A 1046 -20.71 59.72 -33.74
CA LEU A 1046 -19.65 58.75 -34.04
C LEU A 1046 -18.66 59.30 -35.07
N ARG A 1047 -19.16 59.87 -36.19
CA ARG A 1047 -18.33 60.55 -37.20
C ARG A 1047 -17.55 61.77 -36.68
N THR A 1048 -17.95 62.37 -35.56
CA THR A 1048 -17.16 63.41 -34.87
C THR A 1048 -16.18 62.88 -33.85
N ALA A 1049 -16.42 61.69 -33.29
CA ALA A 1049 -15.47 60.99 -32.43
C ALA A 1049 -14.28 60.44 -33.24
N GLU A 1050 -14.56 59.81 -34.39
CA GLU A 1050 -13.55 59.34 -35.37
C GLU A 1050 -12.67 60.47 -35.97
N LYS A 1051 -13.04 61.74 -35.73
CA LYS A 1051 -12.33 62.94 -36.21
C LYS A 1051 -11.60 63.71 -35.09
N ARG A 1052 -11.51 63.15 -33.89
CA ARG A 1052 -10.59 63.62 -32.84
C ARG A 1052 -9.57 62.51 -32.57
N PRO A 1053 -8.25 62.80 -32.61
CA PRO A 1053 -7.21 61.85 -32.22
C PRO A 1053 -7.19 61.62 -30.71
#